data_AF-A0A828P0C0-F1
#
_entry.id   AF-A0A828P0C0-F1
#
_cell.length_a   1.000
_cell.length_b   1.000
_cell.length_c   1.000
_cell.angle_alpha   90.00
_cell.angle_beta   90.00
_cell.angle_gamma   90.00
#
_symmetry.space_group_name_H-M   'P 1'
#
loop_
_entity.id
_entity.type
_entity.pdbx_description
1 polymer ?
#
loop_
_entity_poly.entity_id
_entity_poly.type
_entity_poly.pdbx_seq_one_letter_code
_entity_poly.pdbx_strand_id
1 'polypeptide(L)'
;DDLARMMKSLRTTDLTVNIGRTPPVLRHLGAPDLPLVISRDTVRKATNGVKHVVPMDVIERLPELMHDPDAIYRSATERNAVVMLLDAMDKNGDPVVSAVHMKAVRSRLEINKVASVYGTEGGMNKANSLDKAGLTLYRKKKLSRDNLLHRGLQLPKGEHSYRGSVDKILYPEDIRKGPYYSRTSSLTPEETIASRFVRQMQDKFQVLKAVQENIRKTGGKIDDSNNAYMAEELFHGKAENDLNVMKERYVQPLAKLLADYKIAQADLDEYLYARHAPERNAHIAKINPKMPDGGSGMTNAEAAEIMQRVRSSGKQAQYDRLAGIVDDMLARRRELIREAGLEESGVVDAWQKAYRYYVPLKGQNVDGVVSLPRTGKGFTIGGRESRQAMGRASRAQSPSTQAIQDLSESLIRHRKNEVGNAFLKLVHDNPDRDYWQVFTDDKPDTMRAIAERVDPETGETRREVVERPVPMAMMADRYFTTKKNGKTYYIKLHDPRLMRAMKNMGPETSNAVIRTLGKVNRFLATVNTSYNPEFLVSNFIRDVQTAVMNLKAEQGRSDGKLKGLDNLSALAVVKDSRSAMSAVYASLRGKTLTGKGAQWQKVWKEFVEDGGKTGWFNMGDLEGQQKEMDRLVSLAKGGWKGQSIGAWNSFLNLVEDANGAVENALRLSAYKHARDAGLSRQQAASLAKNMTVNFNRRGEQGALMNSLYMFANASIQGTANLVRTLGHL
;
A
#
# COMPACT_ATOMS: atom_id res chain seq x y z
N ASP A 1 -23.94 6.32 -10.13
CA ASP A 1 -23.58 6.03 -11.54
C ASP A 1 -24.21 4.78 -12.13
N ASP A 2 -24.10 3.60 -11.50
CA ASP A 2 -24.65 2.36 -12.07
C ASP A 2 -26.17 2.38 -12.21
N LEU A 3 -26.89 2.97 -11.26
CA LEU A 3 -28.35 3.18 -11.32
C LEU A 3 -28.76 4.10 -12.49
N ALA A 4 -28.08 5.24 -12.65
CA ALA A 4 -28.32 6.17 -13.75
C ALA A 4 -28.01 5.55 -15.13
N ARG A 5 -26.94 4.75 -15.21
CA ARG A 5 -26.57 4.00 -16.43
C ARG A 5 -27.58 2.90 -16.74
N MET A 6 -28.05 2.18 -15.71
CA MET A 6 -29.10 1.17 -15.84
C MET A 6 -30.41 1.77 -16.38
N MET A 7 -30.79 2.95 -15.91
CA MET A 7 -32.04 3.61 -16.33
C MET A 7 -32.01 4.13 -17.77
N LYS A 8 -30.83 4.53 -18.27
CA LYS A 8 -30.62 5.01 -19.65
C LYS A 8 -30.55 3.89 -20.71
N SER A 9 -30.44 2.62 -20.30
CA SER A 9 -30.27 1.51 -21.25
C SER A 9 -31.55 1.18 -22.01
N LEU A 10 -31.44 0.86 -23.31
CA LEU A 10 -32.57 0.44 -24.15
C LEU A 10 -32.88 -1.07 -24.04
N ARG A 11 -32.02 -1.87 -23.39
CA ARG A 11 -32.23 -3.33 -23.21
C ARG A 11 -33.18 -3.60 -22.04
N THR A 12 -34.24 -4.38 -22.28
CA THR A 12 -35.42 -4.43 -21.42
C THR A 12 -35.41 -5.45 -20.28
N THR A 13 -34.60 -6.52 -20.29
CA THR A 13 -34.93 -7.67 -19.41
C THR A 13 -33.89 -8.16 -18.39
N ASP A 14 -32.66 -7.65 -18.34
CA ASP A 14 -31.65 -8.26 -17.44
C ASP A 14 -30.70 -7.33 -16.67
N LEU A 15 -30.97 -6.02 -16.65
CA LEU A 15 -30.11 -5.10 -15.92
C LEU A 15 -30.46 -5.05 -14.43
N THR A 16 -29.47 -5.35 -13.61
CA THR A 16 -29.54 -5.25 -12.15
C THR A 16 -28.36 -4.49 -11.60
N VAL A 17 -28.59 -3.80 -10.49
CA VAL A 17 -27.55 -3.12 -9.72
C VAL A 17 -27.37 -3.85 -8.40
N ASN A 18 -26.12 -4.14 -8.05
CA ASN A 18 -25.77 -4.56 -6.70
C ASN A 18 -25.80 -3.32 -5.80
N ILE A 19 -26.75 -3.32 -4.87
CA ILE A 19 -27.01 -2.18 -3.98
C ILE A 19 -26.33 -2.35 -2.61
N GLY A 20 -25.64 -3.47 -2.37
CA GLY A 20 -24.86 -3.68 -1.15
C GLY A 20 -24.79 -5.15 -0.73
N ARG A 21 -24.22 -5.38 0.46
CA ARG A 21 -24.37 -6.68 1.15
C ARG A 21 -25.71 -6.75 1.87
N THR A 22 -26.09 -7.95 2.27
CA THR A 22 -27.31 -8.18 3.04
C THR A 22 -27.25 -7.43 4.38
N PRO A 23 -28.22 -6.55 4.68
CA PRO A 23 -28.26 -5.79 5.93
C PRO A 23 -28.08 -6.67 7.18
N PRO A 24 -27.34 -6.20 8.20
CA PRO A 24 -27.15 -6.96 9.45
C PRO A 24 -28.45 -7.40 10.11
N VAL A 25 -29.49 -6.56 10.06
CA VAL A 25 -30.82 -6.87 10.59
C VAL A 25 -31.46 -8.07 9.88
N LEU A 26 -31.30 -8.18 8.56
CA LEU A 26 -31.79 -9.33 7.78
C LEU A 26 -30.96 -10.59 8.04
N ARG A 27 -29.64 -10.46 8.20
CA ARG A 27 -28.76 -11.60 8.52
C ARG A 27 -29.08 -12.19 9.89
N HIS A 28 -29.41 -11.34 10.87
CA HIS A 28 -29.88 -11.79 12.18
C HIS A 28 -31.21 -12.54 12.10
N LEU A 29 -32.06 -12.18 11.13
CA LEU A 29 -33.31 -12.87 10.81
C LEU A 29 -33.13 -14.13 9.93
N GLY A 30 -31.88 -14.56 9.70
CA GLY A 30 -31.56 -15.80 8.96
C GLY A 30 -31.32 -15.61 7.46
N ALA A 31 -31.24 -14.38 6.96
CA ALA A 31 -30.84 -14.13 5.57
C ALA A 31 -29.36 -14.48 5.35
N PRO A 32 -28.99 -15.19 4.27
CA PRO A 32 -27.59 -15.47 3.96
C PRO A 32 -26.85 -14.17 3.57
N ASP A 33 -25.54 -14.10 3.84
CA ASP A 33 -24.70 -12.95 3.45
C ASP A 33 -24.37 -12.96 1.95
N LEU A 34 -25.38 -12.68 1.14
CA LEU A 34 -25.31 -12.60 -0.32
C LEU A 34 -25.36 -11.14 -0.79
N PRO A 35 -24.96 -10.85 -2.04
CA PRO A 35 -25.21 -9.55 -2.67
C PRO A 35 -26.71 -9.24 -2.67
N LEU A 36 -27.06 -8.02 -2.25
CA LEU A 36 -28.40 -7.48 -2.35
C LEU A 36 -28.54 -6.73 -3.67
N VAL A 37 -29.53 -7.10 -4.47
CA VAL A 37 -29.64 -6.70 -5.87
C VAL A 37 -31.05 -6.18 -6.17
N ILE A 38 -31.15 -5.10 -6.95
CA ILE A 38 -32.42 -4.58 -7.49
C ILE A 38 -32.38 -4.55 -9.01
N SER A 39 -33.51 -4.85 -9.67
CA SER A 39 -33.61 -4.80 -11.13
C SER A 39 -34.10 -3.44 -11.62
N ARG A 40 -33.75 -3.12 -12.87
CA ARG A 40 -34.27 -1.95 -13.57
C ARG A 40 -35.80 -1.89 -13.54
N ASP A 41 -36.46 -3.01 -13.78
CA ASP A 41 -37.92 -3.07 -13.80
C ASP A 41 -38.54 -2.79 -12.44
N THR A 42 -37.91 -3.26 -11.36
CA THR A 42 -38.34 -2.94 -10.00
C THR A 42 -38.22 -1.43 -9.75
N VAL A 43 -37.10 -0.81 -10.15
CA VAL A 43 -36.91 0.65 -10.06
C VAL A 43 -37.95 1.41 -10.90
N ARG A 44 -38.17 1.01 -12.16
CA ARG A 44 -39.16 1.65 -13.04
C ARG A 44 -40.57 1.54 -12.48
N LYS A 45 -40.98 0.36 -12.01
CA LYS A 45 -42.30 0.16 -11.40
C LYS A 45 -42.50 0.97 -10.12
N ALA A 46 -41.43 1.19 -9.36
CA ALA A 46 -41.47 1.99 -8.13
C ALA A 46 -41.60 3.50 -8.43
N THR A 47 -41.02 3.98 -9.53
CA THR A 47 -40.78 5.42 -9.77
C THR A 47 -41.57 6.04 -10.93
N ASN A 48 -42.14 5.23 -11.84
CA ASN A 48 -42.74 5.71 -13.09
C ASN A 48 -44.09 6.41 -12.93
N GLY A 49 -44.68 6.42 -11.74
CA GLY A 49 -45.98 7.05 -11.47
C GLY A 49 -47.20 6.32 -12.04
N VAL A 50 -47.01 5.22 -12.77
CA VAL A 50 -48.10 4.39 -13.28
C VAL A 50 -48.54 3.36 -12.25
N LYS A 51 -47.56 2.74 -11.57
CA LYS A 51 -47.84 1.72 -10.56
C LYS A 51 -47.60 2.24 -9.15
N HIS A 52 -46.49 2.95 -8.94
CA HIS A 52 -46.14 3.56 -7.67
C HIS A 52 -45.43 4.91 -7.94
N VAL A 53 -45.42 5.77 -6.93
CA VAL A 53 -44.89 7.14 -7.00
C VAL A 53 -43.72 7.36 -6.03
N VAL A 54 -42.90 6.33 -5.80
CA VAL A 54 -41.71 6.44 -4.94
C VAL A 54 -40.70 7.39 -5.61
N PRO A 55 -40.23 8.44 -4.92
CA PRO A 55 -39.28 9.36 -5.53
C PRO A 55 -37.89 8.72 -5.65
N MET A 56 -37.12 9.16 -6.65
CA MET A 56 -35.88 8.50 -7.05
C MET A 56 -34.79 8.57 -5.97
N ASP A 57 -34.79 9.63 -5.17
CA ASP A 57 -33.89 9.81 -4.03
C ASP A 57 -34.09 8.75 -2.93
N VAL A 58 -35.31 8.22 -2.78
CA VAL A 58 -35.61 7.10 -1.88
C VAL A 58 -35.03 5.80 -2.42
N ILE A 59 -35.05 5.59 -3.75
CA ILE A 59 -34.40 4.44 -4.39
C ILE A 59 -32.88 4.54 -4.27
N GLU A 60 -32.31 5.74 -4.40
CA GLU A 60 -30.89 5.98 -4.24
C GLU A 60 -30.41 5.73 -2.80
N ARG A 61 -31.25 6.07 -1.80
CA ARG A 61 -31.00 5.84 -0.37
C ARG A 61 -31.45 4.47 0.14
N LEU A 62 -31.94 3.60 -0.75
CA LEU A 62 -32.49 2.30 -0.38
C LEU A 62 -31.50 1.42 0.41
N PRO A 63 -30.18 1.38 0.11
CA PRO A 63 -29.21 0.64 0.91
C PRO A 63 -29.16 1.09 2.38
N GLU A 64 -29.14 2.41 2.62
CA GLU A 64 -29.11 2.98 3.96
C GLU A 64 -30.44 2.73 4.69
N LEU A 65 -31.57 2.97 4.02
CA LEU A 65 -32.91 2.74 4.57
C LEU A 65 -33.14 1.28 4.98
N MET A 66 -32.58 0.33 4.22
CA MET A 66 -32.66 -1.09 4.55
C MET A 66 -31.69 -1.53 5.66
N HIS A 67 -30.66 -0.73 5.98
CA HIS A 67 -29.79 -0.99 7.13
C HIS A 67 -30.44 -0.60 8.46
N ASP A 68 -31.31 0.41 8.46
CA ASP A 68 -32.03 0.90 9.65
C ASP A 68 -33.54 1.06 9.39
N PRO A 69 -34.26 -0.04 9.11
CA PRO A 69 -35.70 0.01 8.86
C PRO A 69 -36.49 0.32 10.13
N ASP A 70 -37.72 0.80 9.98
CA ASP A 70 -38.63 1.01 11.11
C ASP A 70 -39.22 -0.31 11.63
N ALA A 71 -39.52 -1.23 10.70
CA ALA A 71 -40.01 -2.57 11.03
C ALA A 71 -39.68 -3.59 9.93
N ILE A 72 -39.64 -4.87 10.28
CA ILE A 72 -39.52 -5.98 9.33
C ILE A 72 -40.57 -7.02 9.65
N TYR A 73 -41.23 -7.51 8.60
CA TYR A 73 -42.30 -8.48 8.65
C TYR A 73 -41.94 -9.70 7.83
N ARG A 74 -42.38 -10.88 8.27
CA ARG A 74 -42.41 -12.10 7.47
C ARG A 74 -43.41 -11.89 6.34
N SER A 75 -43.04 -12.25 5.11
CA SER A 75 -43.97 -12.16 3.98
C SER A 75 -45.14 -13.13 4.16
N ALA A 76 -46.37 -12.64 3.99
CA ALA A 76 -47.58 -13.46 4.07
C ALA A 76 -47.78 -14.33 2.83
N THR A 77 -47.17 -13.96 1.69
CA THR A 77 -47.47 -14.54 0.38
C THR A 77 -46.30 -15.28 -0.24
N GLU A 78 -45.07 -15.10 0.27
CA GLU A 78 -43.86 -15.68 -0.32
C GLU A 78 -42.95 -16.32 0.71
N ARG A 79 -42.57 -17.58 0.45
CA ARG A 79 -41.66 -18.35 1.32
C ARG A 79 -40.24 -17.82 1.15
N ASN A 80 -39.53 -17.59 2.25
CA ASN A 80 -38.19 -16.95 2.28
C ASN A 80 -38.18 -15.48 1.81
N ALA A 81 -39.26 -14.74 2.02
CA ALA A 81 -39.31 -13.31 1.79
C ALA A 81 -39.68 -12.53 3.05
N VAL A 82 -39.24 -11.28 3.11
CA VAL A 82 -39.60 -10.31 4.15
C VAL A 82 -40.08 -9.01 3.53
N VAL A 83 -40.88 -8.27 4.29
CA VAL A 83 -41.32 -6.91 3.96
C VAL A 83 -40.71 -5.96 4.98
N MET A 84 -39.97 -4.97 4.51
CA MET A 84 -39.30 -3.96 5.33
C MET A 84 -40.08 -2.65 5.23
N LEU A 85 -40.44 -2.06 6.36
CA LEU A 85 -40.94 -0.69 6.46
C LEU A 85 -39.74 0.24 6.60
N LEU A 86 -39.63 1.21 5.69
CA LEU A 86 -38.49 2.11 5.59
C LEU A 86 -38.86 3.49 6.15
N ASP A 87 -37.86 4.19 6.71
CA ASP A 87 -37.99 5.59 7.17
C ASP A 87 -37.99 6.54 5.95
N ALA A 88 -39.02 6.43 5.11
CA ALA A 88 -39.22 7.19 3.88
C ALA A 88 -40.70 7.25 3.49
N MET A 89 -41.07 8.31 2.77
CA MET A 89 -42.41 8.52 2.23
C MET A 89 -42.36 8.57 0.69
N ASP A 90 -43.43 8.15 0.04
CA ASP A 90 -43.61 8.36 -1.39
C ASP A 90 -44.16 9.78 -1.69
N LYS A 91 -44.40 10.10 -2.97
CA LYS A 91 -44.93 11.43 -3.35
C LYS A 91 -46.34 11.72 -2.84
N ASN A 92 -47.11 10.70 -2.45
CA ASN A 92 -48.44 10.86 -1.88
C ASN A 92 -48.39 11.02 -0.34
N GLY A 93 -47.20 10.93 0.26
CA GLY A 93 -47.03 10.94 1.71
C GLY A 93 -47.27 9.57 2.35
N ASP A 94 -47.36 8.50 1.57
CA ASP A 94 -47.55 7.14 2.08
C ASP A 94 -46.19 6.52 2.50
N PRO A 95 -46.12 5.77 3.62
CA PRO A 95 -44.91 5.08 4.06
C PRO A 95 -44.40 4.09 3.02
N VAL A 96 -43.09 4.07 2.80
CA VAL A 96 -42.47 3.19 1.81
C VAL A 96 -42.15 1.83 2.41
N VAL A 97 -42.54 0.77 1.72
CA VAL A 97 -42.16 -0.61 2.03
C VAL A 97 -41.32 -1.22 0.91
N SER A 98 -40.41 -2.12 1.28
CA SER A 98 -39.61 -2.91 0.34
C SER A 98 -39.73 -4.40 0.64
N ALA A 99 -40.03 -5.20 -0.38
CA ALA A 99 -40.04 -6.67 -0.27
C ALA A 99 -38.69 -7.24 -0.71
N VAL A 100 -38.12 -8.13 0.09
CA VAL A 100 -36.83 -8.79 -0.17
C VAL A 100 -37.03 -10.30 -0.22
N HIS A 101 -36.67 -10.90 -1.35
CA HIS A 101 -36.65 -12.35 -1.54
C HIS A 101 -35.23 -12.86 -1.26
N MET A 102 -35.09 -13.79 -0.32
CA MET A 102 -33.80 -14.36 0.08
C MET A 102 -33.48 -15.60 -0.77
N LYS A 103 -32.18 -15.83 -1.07
CA LYS A 103 -31.70 -16.99 -1.87
C LYS A 103 -32.36 -17.12 -3.25
N ALA A 104 -32.58 -16.00 -3.94
CA ALA A 104 -33.03 -16.04 -5.32
C ALA A 104 -31.90 -16.54 -6.23
N VAL A 105 -32.15 -17.57 -7.04
CA VAL A 105 -31.16 -18.08 -8.01
C VAL A 105 -31.24 -17.28 -9.30
N ARG A 106 -30.11 -16.72 -9.73
CA ARG A 106 -30.00 -16.04 -11.04
C ARG A 106 -28.65 -16.32 -11.67
N SER A 107 -28.63 -16.80 -12.92
CA SER A 107 -27.41 -17.10 -13.69
C SER A 107 -26.39 -17.95 -12.93
N ARG A 108 -26.87 -18.97 -12.19
CA ARG A 108 -26.07 -19.86 -11.31
C ARG A 108 -25.45 -19.20 -10.07
N LEU A 109 -25.86 -17.98 -9.72
CA LEU A 109 -25.47 -17.28 -8.49
C LEU A 109 -26.68 -17.13 -7.56
N GLU A 110 -26.48 -17.38 -6.27
CA GLU A 110 -27.46 -17.04 -5.24
C GLU A 110 -27.34 -15.56 -4.88
N ILE A 111 -28.47 -14.85 -4.88
CA ILE A 111 -28.55 -13.43 -4.51
C ILE A 111 -29.71 -13.19 -3.54
N ASN A 112 -29.66 -12.08 -2.81
CA ASN A 112 -30.85 -11.52 -2.16
C ASN A 112 -31.42 -10.43 -3.07
N LYS A 113 -32.70 -10.53 -3.41
CA LYS A 113 -33.34 -9.68 -4.43
C LYS A 113 -34.36 -8.75 -3.80
N VAL A 114 -34.23 -7.45 -4.04
CA VAL A 114 -35.32 -6.50 -3.82
C VAL A 114 -36.39 -6.73 -4.88
N ALA A 115 -37.51 -7.30 -4.47
CA ALA A 115 -38.60 -7.70 -5.36
C ALA A 115 -39.52 -6.53 -5.70
N SER A 116 -39.80 -5.66 -4.73
CA SER A 116 -40.62 -4.46 -4.90
C SER A 116 -40.24 -3.35 -3.92
N VAL A 117 -40.53 -2.11 -4.31
CA VAL A 117 -40.47 -0.90 -3.47
C VAL A 117 -41.69 -0.06 -3.83
N TYR A 118 -42.51 0.30 -2.85
CA TYR A 118 -43.75 1.04 -3.08
C TYR A 118 -44.25 1.73 -1.81
N GLY A 119 -45.01 2.83 -1.96
CA GLY A 119 -45.79 3.43 -0.89
C GLY A 119 -47.02 2.59 -0.56
N THR A 120 -47.35 2.44 0.71
CA THR A 120 -48.52 1.67 1.15
C THR A 120 -49.79 2.49 0.99
N GLU A 121 -50.55 2.26 -0.09
CA GLU A 121 -51.83 2.94 -0.34
C GLU A 121 -52.74 2.93 0.92
N GLY A 122 -53.08 4.12 1.40
CA GLY A 122 -53.87 4.31 2.63
C GLY A 122 -53.03 4.36 3.92
N GLY A 123 -51.77 4.83 3.84
CA GLY A 123 -50.89 4.97 4.99
C GLY A 123 -50.47 3.63 5.62
N MET A 124 -50.40 3.56 6.95
CA MET A 124 -49.90 2.40 7.69
C MET A 124 -50.76 1.12 7.61
N ASN A 125 -51.85 1.11 6.84
CA ASN A 125 -52.80 -0.01 6.77
C ASN A 125 -52.14 -1.36 6.48
N LYS A 126 -51.17 -1.40 5.55
CA LYS A 126 -50.45 -2.64 5.22
C LYS A 126 -49.58 -3.13 6.39
N ALA A 127 -48.80 -2.24 6.98
CA ALA A 127 -47.97 -2.54 8.16
C ALA A 127 -48.84 -3.00 9.34
N ASN A 128 -49.94 -2.29 9.61
CA ASN A 128 -50.92 -2.62 10.64
C ASN A 128 -51.57 -3.99 10.39
N SER A 129 -51.86 -4.35 9.14
CA SER A 129 -52.41 -5.66 8.80
C SER A 129 -51.41 -6.80 9.08
N LEU A 130 -50.12 -6.58 8.79
CA LEU A 130 -49.05 -7.56 9.05
C LEU A 130 -48.77 -7.69 10.56
N ASP A 131 -48.85 -6.58 11.30
CA ASP A 131 -48.79 -6.57 12.76
C ASP A 131 -49.97 -7.34 13.39
N LYS A 132 -51.21 -7.09 12.94
CA LYS A 132 -52.39 -7.84 13.39
C LYS A 132 -52.32 -9.33 13.05
N ALA A 133 -51.64 -9.69 11.96
CA ALA A 133 -51.40 -11.07 11.56
C ALA A 133 -50.24 -11.74 12.31
N GLY A 134 -49.57 -11.04 13.24
CA GLY A 134 -48.46 -11.60 14.03
C GLY A 134 -47.19 -11.88 13.21
N LEU A 135 -47.00 -11.20 12.08
CA LEU A 135 -45.88 -11.46 11.17
C LEU A 135 -44.62 -10.63 11.48
N THR A 136 -44.62 -9.89 12.59
CA THR A 136 -43.56 -8.94 12.95
C THR A 136 -42.29 -9.67 13.40
N LEU A 137 -41.17 -9.37 12.75
CA LEU A 137 -39.86 -9.97 13.03
C LEU A 137 -38.90 -9.00 13.73
N TYR A 138 -38.98 -7.71 13.40
CA TYR A 138 -38.15 -6.66 13.98
C TYR A 138 -38.91 -5.34 14.07
N ARG A 139 -38.60 -4.52 15.08
CA ARG A 139 -39.09 -3.14 15.19
C ARG A 139 -38.06 -2.21 15.82
N LYS A 140 -37.93 -0.99 15.29
CA LYS A 140 -36.99 0.04 15.76
C LYS A 140 -37.35 0.60 17.14
N LYS A 141 -38.65 0.78 17.43
CA LYS A 141 -39.15 1.29 18.73
C LYS A 141 -40.04 0.26 19.42
N LYS A 142 -39.87 0.08 20.74
CA LYS A 142 -40.77 -0.72 21.59
C LYS A 142 -42.12 0.00 21.75
N LEU A 143 -43.22 -0.74 21.66
CA LEU A 143 -44.54 -0.20 22.00
C LEU A 143 -44.61 -0.05 23.53
N SER A 144 -44.69 1.18 24.03
CA SER A 144 -45.17 1.46 25.39
C SER A 144 -46.67 1.75 25.33
N ARG A 145 -47.38 1.46 26.43
CA ARG A 145 -48.83 1.73 26.56
C ARG A 145 -49.22 3.21 26.36
N ASP A 146 -48.27 4.14 26.44
CA ASP A 146 -48.53 5.60 26.52
C ASP A 146 -47.96 6.45 25.36
N ASN A 147 -47.52 5.85 24.24
CA ASN A 147 -46.99 6.64 23.13
C ASN A 147 -48.11 7.28 22.26
N LEU A 148 -48.39 8.56 22.52
CA LEU A 148 -49.33 9.46 21.83
C LEU A 148 -49.05 9.73 20.33
N LEU A 149 -47.96 9.20 19.76
CA LEU A 149 -47.55 9.47 18.36
C LEU A 149 -48.17 8.52 17.31
N HIS A 150 -49.02 7.58 17.70
CA HIS A 150 -49.63 6.61 16.77
C HIS A 150 -51.15 6.58 16.90
N ARG A 151 -51.83 7.65 16.45
CA ARG A 151 -53.26 7.56 16.10
C ARG A 151 -53.40 6.65 14.88
N GLY A 152 -53.68 5.37 15.12
CA GLY A 152 -54.03 4.40 14.06
C GLY A 152 -53.70 2.94 14.34
N LEU A 153 -52.82 2.62 15.30
CA LEU A 153 -52.53 1.23 15.67
C LEU A 153 -53.51 0.73 16.74
N GLN A 154 -54.56 0.02 16.30
CA GLN A 154 -55.38 -0.79 17.21
C GLN A 154 -54.58 -2.04 17.64
N LEU A 155 -54.27 -2.11 18.93
CA LEU A 155 -53.75 -3.31 19.60
C LEU A 155 -54.80 -4.44 19.57
N PRO A 156 -54.40 -5.71 19.38
CA PRO A 156 -55.27 -6.84 19.65
C PRO A 156 -55.68 -6.86 21.14
N LYS A 157 -56.96 -7.12 21.43
CA LYS A 157 -57.42 -7.36 22.80
C LYS A 157 -56.89 -8.72 23.27
N GLY A 158 -55.92 -8.69 24.19
CA GLY A 158 -55.48 -9.86 24.96
C GLY A 158 -54.09 -10.37 24.60
N GLU A 159 -53.06 -9.85 25.26
CA GLU A 159 -51.80 -10.58 25.40
C GLU A 159 -51.98 -11.64 26.51
N HIS A 160 -52.50 -12.79 26.14
CA HIS A 160 -52.28 -14.00 26.92
C HIS A 160 -50.94 -14.60 26.51
N SER A 161 -50.05 -14.68 27.49
CA SER A 161 -48.77 -15.38 27.42
C SER A 161 -48.99 -16.88 27.17
N TYR A 162 -49.08 -17.28 25.90
CA TYR A 162 -49.02 -18.68 25.51
C TYR A 162 -47.55 -19.13 25.41
N ARG A 163 -47.15 -19.98 26.37
CA ARG A 163 -45.96 -20.84 26.30
C ARG A 163 -46.09 -21.76 25.08
N GLY A 164 -45.19 -21.63 24.11
CA GLY A 164 -45.00 -22.59 23.01
C GLY A 164 -44.61 -21.93 21.70
N SER A 165 -43.30 -21.78 21.45
CA SER A 165 -42.65 -21.50 20.16
C SER A 165 -43.36 -20.57 19.15
N VAL A 166 -43.13 -19.24 19.21
CA VAL A 166 -43.20 -18.34 18.03
C VAL A 166 -42.25 -17.14 18.26
N ASP A 167 -41.52 -16.72 17.22
CA ASP A 167 -40.34 -15.83 17.22
C ASP A 167 -40.39 -14.59 18.15
N LYS A 168 -39.34 -14.38 18.95
CA LYS A 168 -39.12 -13.13 19.71
C LYS A 168 -38.94 -11.96 18.72
N ILE A 169 -39.80 -10.93 18.80
CA ILE A 169 -39.62 -9.69 18.03
C ILE A 169 -38.27 -9.07 18.38
N LEU A 170 -37.43 -8.81 17.38
CA LEU A 170 -36.10 -8.23 17.56
C LEU A 170 -36.16 -6.70 17.67
N TYR A 171 -35.28 -6.15 18.50
CA TYR A 171 -35.07 -4.70 18.64
C TYR A 171 -33.62 -4.31 18.29
N PRO A 172 -33.31 -3.02 18.07
CA PRO A 172 -31.95 -2.57 17.77
C PRO A 172 -30.88 -3.13 18.72
N GLU A 173 -31.20 -3.31 20.00
CA GLU A 173 -30.27 -3.87 20.99
C GLU A 173 -29.98 -5.36 20.77
N ASP A 174 -30.97 -6.14 20.33
CA ASP A 174 -30.80 -7.57 20.00
C ASP A 174 -29.93 -7.73 18.74
N ILE A 175 -30.10 -6.82 17.78
CA ILE A 175 -29.27 -6.78 16.56
C ILE A 175 -27.82 -6.39 16.90
N ARG A 176 -27.62 -5.36 17.74
CA ARG A 176 -26.30 -4.89 18.21
C ARG A 176 -25.54 -5.91 19.06
N LYS A 177 -26.25 -6.80 19.76
CA LYS A 177 -25.65 -7.87 20.58
C LYS A 177 -25.45 -9.20 19.81
N GLY A 178 -25.92 -9.28 18.56
CA GLY A 178 -25.86 -10.50 17.76
C GLY A 178 -24.47 -10.80 17.16
N PRO A 179 -24.21 -12.05 16.76
CA PRO A 179 -22.91 -12.50 16.24
C PRO A 179 -22.47 -11.82 14.93
N TYR A 180 -23.37 -11.11 14.25
CA TYR A 180 -23.12 -10.37 13.02
C TYR A 180 -22.79 -8.89 13.24
N TYR A 181 -23.01 -8.38 14.46
CA TYR A 181 -22.42 -7.16 15.00
C TYR A 181 -21.21 -7.57 15.86
N SER A 182 -20.17 -8.10 15.23
CA SER A 182 -18.84 -7.97 15.82
C SER A 182 -18.65 -6.49 16.09
N ARG A 183 -18.34 -6.12 17.34
CA ARG A 183 -18.04 -4.74 17.78
C ARG A 183 -17.21 -4.05 16.70
N THR A 184 -17.84 -3.16 15.92
CA THR A 184 -17.10 -2.38 14.94
C THR A 184 -16.30 -1.37 15.74
N SER A 185 -14.99 -1.60 15.83
CA SER A 185 -14.05 -0.65 16.42
C SER A 185 -14.34 0.76 15.92
N SER A 186 -14.27 1.76 16.82
CA SER A 186 -14.36 3.18 16.46
C SER A 186 -13.24 3.62 15.51
N LEU A 187 -12.20 2.81 15.35
CA LEU A 187 -11.13 3.04 14.38
C LEU A 187 -11.57 2.70 12.96
N THR A 188 -12.57 1.83 12.78
CA THR A 188 -13.04 1.35 11.48
C THR A 188 -13.57 2.51 10.64
N PRO A 189 -12.93 2.86 9.51
CA PRO A 189 -13.42 3.95 8.68
C PRO A 189 -14.68 3.53 7.91
N GLU A 190 -15.72 4.37 7.95
CA GLU A 190 -16.89 4.23 7.10
C GLU A 190 -16.52 4.27 5.61
N GLU A 191 -17.10 3.37 4.82
CA GLU A 191 -16.87 3.33 3.38
C GLU A 191 -18.03 4.00 2.61
N THR A 192 -17.92 5.31 2.41
CA THR A 192 -18.81 6.05 1.52
C THR A 192 -18.42 5.82 0.05
N ILE A 193 -19.32 6.14 -0.88
CA ILE A 193 -19.02 6.09 -2.33
C ILE A 193 -17.79 6.93 -2.67
N ALA A 194 -17.68 8.13 -2.06
CA ALA A 194 -16.54 9.01 -2.24
C ALA A 194 -15.24 8.41 -1.68
N SER A 195 -15.25 7.84 -0.47
CA SER A 195 -14.04 7.23 0.11
C SER A 195 -13.62 5.96 -0.63
N ARG A 196 -14.59 5.19 -1.15
CA ARG A 196 -14.33 4.05 -2.05
C ARG A 196 -13.71 4.50 -3.37
N PHE A 197 -14.23 5.56 -3.99
CA PHE A 197 -13.65 6.12 -5.22
C PHE A 197 -12.22 6.59 -4.99
N VAL A 198 -11.97 7.38 -3.94
CA VAL A 198 -10.63 7.83 -3.56
C VAL A 198 -9.71 6.62 -3.36
N ARG A 199 -10.13 5.60 -2.60
CA ARG A 199 -9.34 4.39 -2.35
C ARG A 199 -8.99 3.63 -3.63
N GLN A 200 -9.97 3.43 -4.50
CA GLN A 200 -9.79 2.64 -5.71
C GLN A 200 -9.04 3.39 -6.80
N MET A 201 -9.19 4.71 -6.89
CA MET A 201 -8.69 5.49 -8.03
C MET A 201 -7.52 6.40 -7.67
N GLN A 202 -7.55 7.06 -6.51
CA GLN A 202 -6.59 8.11 -6.15
C GLN A 202 -5.52 7.63 -5.15
N ASP A 203 -5.93 7.04 -4.03
CA ASP A 203 -5.07 6.72 -2.89
C ASP A 203 -5.53 5.47 -2.14
N LYS A 204 -4.87 4.34 -2.40
CA LYS A 204 -5.16 3.09 -1.69
C LYS A 204 -4.90 3.17 -0.17
N PHE A 205 -4.02 4.08 0.29
CA PHE A 205 -3.72 4.30 1.70
C PHE A 205 -4.72 5.23 2.39
N GLN A 206 -5.78 5.65 1.69
CA GLN A 206 -6.88 6.43 2.28
C GLN A 206 -7.48 5.75 3.52
N VAL A 207 -7.49 4.42 3.59
CA VAL A 207 -7.95 3.69 4.79
C VAL A 207 -7.03 3.95 5.97
N LEU A 208 -5.70 3.86 5.80
CA LEU A 208 -4.73 4.16 6.85
C LEU A 208 -4.83 5.61 7.31
N LYS A 209 -4.98 6.54 6.37
CA LYS A 209 -5.22 7.96 6.67
C LYS A 209 -6.48 8.15 7.52
N ALA A 210 -7.58 7.51 7.15
CA ALA A 210 -8.85 7.61 7.86
C ALA A 210 -8.79 6.95 9.25
N VAL A 211 -8.10 5.82 9.41
CA VAL A 211 -7.85 5.20 10.72
C VAL A 211 -7.09 6.14 11.63
N GLN A 212 -5.98 6.71 11.15
CA GLN A 212 -5.21 7.69 11.93
C GLN A 212 -6.04 8.92 12.31
N GLU A 213 -6.94 9.35 11.43
CA GLU A 213 -7.84 10.46 11.73
C GLU A 213 -8.89 10.10 12.78
N ASN A 214 -9.46 8.90 12.71
CA ASN A 214 -10.36 8.38 13.75
C ASN A 214 -9.65 8.30 15.10
N ILE A 215 -8.40 7.80 15.12
CA ILE A 215 -7.56 7.78 16.33
C ILE A 215 -7.44 9.18 16.94
N ARG A 216 -7.13 10.21 16.14
CA ARG A 216 -7.05 11.60 16.64
C ARG A 216 -8.39 12.08 17.21
N LYS A 217 -9.49 11.83 16.50
CA LYS A 217 -10.84 12.22 16.92
C LYS A 217 -11.27 11.56 18.23
N THR A 218 -10.81 10.33 18.47
CA THR A 218 -11.08 9.60 19.71
C THR A 218 -10.06 9.88 20.82
N GLY A 219 -9.17 10.87 20.65
CA GLY A 219 -8.17 11.26 21.65
C GLY A 219 -6.95 10.34 21.75
N GLY A 220 -6.72 9.50 20.74
CA GLY A 220 -5.55 8.63 20.65
C GLY A 220 -4.27 9.40 20.29
N LYS A 221 -3.12 8.74 20.46
CA LYS A 221 -1.80 9.37 20.33
C LYS A 221 -1.24 9.17 18.93
N ILE A 222 -1.06 10.28 18.20
CA ILE A 222 -0.32 10.30 16.94
C ILE A 222 0.78 11.36 16.98
N ASP A 223 2.01 10.92 16.74
CA ASP A 223 3.22 11.72 16.58
C ASP A 223 3.96 11.30 15.29
N ASP A 224 5.09 11.94 14.99
CA ASP A 224 5.82 11.64 13.76
C ASP A 224 6.38 10.21 13.69
N SER A 225 6.68 9.61 14.84
CA SER A 225 7.24 8.26 14.94
C SER A 225 6.22 7.15 14.76
N ASN A 226 4.91 7.45 14.90
CA ASN A 226 3.82 6.50 14.69
C ASN A 226 2.87 6.89 13.55
N ASN A 227 3.20 7.94 12.79
CA ASN A 227 2.45 8.35 11.60
C ASN A 227 2.85 7.48 10.39
N ALA A 228 2.29 6.28 10.32
CA ALA A 228 2.56 5.30 9.26
C ALA A 228 2.18 5.81 7.86
N TYR A 229 1.12 6.62 7.74
CA TYR A 229 0.75 7.25 6.46
C TYR A 229 1.85 8.21 5.97
N MET A 230 2.41 9.05 6.84
CA MET A 230 3.52 9.93 6.48
C MET A 230 4.79 9.15 6.15
N ALA A 231 5.10 8.09 6.91
CA ALA A 231 6.23 7.22 6.60
C ALA A 231 6.09 6.60 5.20
N GLU A 232 4.89 6.16 4.82
CA GLU A 232 4.58 5.67 3.47
C GLU A 232 4.78 6.74 2.39
N GLU A 233 4.28 7.96 2.60
CA GLU A 233 4.42 9.04 1.63
C GLU A 233 5.89 9.35 1.32
N LEU A 234 6.73 9.34 2.35
CA LEU A 234 8.17 9.66 2.25
C LEU A 234 9.00 8.49 1.72
N PHE A 235 8.55 7.25 1.92
CA PHE A 235 9.26 6.02 1.54
C PHE A 235 9.81 6.07 0.10
N HIS A 236 8.97 6.46 -0.87
CA HIS A 236 9.35 6.44 -2.29
C HIS A 236 10.55 7.36 -2.60
N GLY A 237 10.56 8.56 -2.02
CA GLY A 237 11.65 9.52 -2.23
C GLY A 237 12.93 9.07 -1.53
N LYS A 238 12.80 8.56 -0.29
CA LYS A 238 13.94 8.03 0.48
C LYS A 238 14.58 6.84 -0.20
N ALA A 239 13.78 5.88 -0.67
CA ALA A 239 14.28 4.68 -1.34
C ALA A 239 14.98 5.01 -2.66
N GLU A 240 14.46 5.94 -3.47
CA GLU A 240 15.16 6.41 -4.67
C GLU A 240 16.49 7.08 -4.31
N ASN A 241 16.49 7.99 -3.34
CA ASN A 241 17.70 8.68 -2.92
C ASN A 241 18.78 7.71 -2.45
N ASP A 242 18.42 6.75 -1.59
CA ASP A 242 19.32 5.72 -1.09
C ASP A 242 20.00 4.92 -2.23
N LEU A 243 19.22 4.56 -3.26
CA LEU A 243 19.73 3.84 -4.43
C LEU A 243 20.62 4.72 -5.31
N ASN A 244 20.29 6.00 -5.47
CA ASN A 244 21.13 6.96 -6.21
C ASN A 244 22.47 7.18 -5.49
N VAL A 245 22.44 7.41 -4.17
CA VAL A 245 23.65 7.53 -3.35
C VAL A 245 24.51 6.27 -3.44
N MET A 246 23.90 5.09 -3.40
CA MET A 246 24.60 3.82 -3.61
C MET A 246 25.25 3.72 -4.99
N LYS A 247 24.52 4.12 -6.05
CA LYS A 247 25.02 4.14 -7.44
C LYS A 247 26.22 5.08 -7.59
N GLU A 248 26.12 6.31 -7.09
CA GLU A 248 27.17 7.32 -7.15
C GLU A 248 28.40 6.95 -6.31
N ARG A 249 28.19 6.37 -5.12
CA ARG A 249 29.26 6.05 -4.19
C ARG A 249 30.04 4.79 -4.57
N TYR A 250 29.38 3.79 -5.14
CA TYR A 250 30.00 2.47 -5.36
C TYR A 250 29.97 2.04 -6.83
N VAL A 251 28.80 2.04 -7.47
CA VAL A 251 28.63 1.43 -8.80
C VAL A 251 29.37 2.22 -9.87
N GLN A 252 29.23 3.55 -9.89
CA GLN A 252 29.90 4.42 -10.86
C GLN A 252 31.44 4.40 -10.69
N PRO A 253 32.01 4.56 -9.48
CA PRO A 253 33.45 4.39 -9.27
C PRO A 253 33.96 3.01 -9.68
N LEU A 254 33.22 1.94 -9.36
CA LEU A 254 33.58 0.58 -9.77
C LEU A 254 33.65 0.45 -11.30
N ALA A 255 32.62 0.90 -12.00
CA ALA A 255 32.55 0.88 -13.47
C ALA A 255 33.70 1.69 -14.10
N LYS A 256 33.98 2.88 -13.55
CA LYS A 256 35.07 3.75 -14.00
C LYS A 256 36.43 3.06 -13.83
N LEU A 257 36.71 2.49 -12.66
CA LEU A 257 37.99 1.81 -12.41
C LEU A 257 38.15 0.53 -13.23
N LEU A 258 37.07 -0.23 -13.49
CA LEU A 258 37.10 -1.36 -14.42
C LEU A 258 37.52 -0.92 -15.83
N ALA A 259 36.98 0.20 -16.30
CA ALA A 259 37.37 0.80 -17.57
C ALA A 259 38.83 1.26 -17.57
N ASP A 260 39.23 2.05 -16.57
CA ASP A 260 40.57 2.64 -16.44
C ASP A 260 41.65 1.55 -16.36
N TYR A 261 41.39 0.49 -15.59
CA TYR A 261 42.34 -0.63 -15.40
C TYR A 261 42.29 -1.67 -16.52
N LYS A 262 41.34 -1.54 -17.46
CA LYS A 262 41.10 -2.50 -18.54
C LYS A 262 40.95 -3.92 -17.97
N ILE A 263 40.10 -4.05 -16.96
CA ILE A 263 39.75 -5.32 -16.29
C ILE A 263 38.28 -5.59 -16.61
N ALA A 264 37.95 -6.79 -17.11
CA ALA A 264 36.55 -7.14 -17.33
C ALA A 264 35.88 -7.41 -15.98
N GLN A 265 34.56 -7.15 -15.89
CA GLN A 265 33.82 -7.46 -14.67
C GLN A 265 33.93 -8.95 -14.30
N ALA A 266 33.93 -9.84 -15.31
CA ALA A 266 34.09 -11.27 -15.10
C ALA A 266 35.44 -11.64 -14.45
N ASP A 267 36.53 -10.94 -14.80
CA ASP A 267 37.84 -11.18 -14.18
C ASP A 267 37.87 -10.71 -12.72
N LEU A 268 37.24 -9.56 -12.43
CA LEU A 268 37.05 -9.10 -11.06
C LEU A 268 36.21 -10.10 -10.25
N ASP A 269 35.14 -10.63 -10.83
CA ASP A 269 34.28 -11.62 -10.19
C ASP A 269 35.03 -12.92 -9.89
N GLU A 270 35.87 -13.38 -10.81
CA GLU A 270 36.74 -14.55 -10.62
C GLU A 270 37.73 -14.30 -9.46
N TYR A 271 38.35 -13.12 -9.41
CA TYR A 271 39.24 -12.72 -8.33
C TYR A 271 38.55 -12.67 -6.97
N LEU A 272 37.38 -12.01 -6.88
CA LEU A 272 36.57 -11.92 -5.66
C LEU A 272 36.18 -13.30 -5.14
N TYR A 273 35.80 -14.20 -6.05
CA TYR A 273 35.45 -15.58 -5.71
C TYR A 273 36.68 -16.34 -5.20
N ALA A 274 37.81 -16.31 -5.92
CA ALA A 274 39.04 -16.99 -5.52
C ALA A 274 39.56 -16.50 -4.15
N ARG A 275 39.39 -15.22 -3.84
CA ARG A 275 39.75 -14.65 -2.53
C ARG A 275 38.90 -15.20 -1.37
N HIS A 276 37.63 -15.52 -1.61
CA HIS A 276 36.70 -16.04 -0.61
C HIS A 276 36.64 -17.58 -0.55
N ALA A 277 36.95 -18.27 -1.66
CA ALA A 277 36.75 -19.71 -1.78
C ALA A 277 37.46 -20.53 -0.68
N PRO A 278 38.73 -20.26 -0.28
CA PRO A 278 39.41 -21.07 0.73
C PRO A 278 38.76 -21.02 2.11
N GLU A 279 38.37 -19.83 2.59
CA GLU A 279 37.69 -19.70 3.88
C GLU A 279 36.29 -20.31 3.86
N ARG A 280 35.61 -20.23 2.71
CA ARG A 280 34.31 -20.88 2.52
C ARG A 280 34.43 -22.40 2.47
N ASN A 281 35.41 -22.95 1.76
CA ASN A 281 35.68 -24.39 1.69
C ASN A 281 36.01 -24.94 3.08
N ALA A 282 36.88 -24.25 3.83
CA ALA A 282 37.24 -24.63 5.19
C ALA A 282 36.02 -24.64 6.14
N HIS A 283 35.09 -23.69 5.98
CA HIS A 283 33.84 -23.70 6.75
C HIS A 283 32.93 -24.86 6.36
N ILE A 284 32.72 -25.10 5.05
CA ILE A 284 31.84 -26.18 4.57
C ILE A 284 32.38 -27.55 4.96
N ALA A 285 33.68 -27.79 4.85
CA ALA A 285 34.30 -29.06 5.24
C ALA A 285 34.01 -29.44 6.71
N LYS A 286 33.90 -28.45 7.61
CA LYS A 286 33.56 -28.67 9.03
C LYS A 286 32.12 -29.13 9.25
N ILE A 287 31.18 -28.66 8.42
CA ILE A 287 29.74 -28.92 8.59
C ILE A 287 29.19 -29.95 7.60
N ASN A 288 29.95 -30.30 6.56
CA ASN A 288 29.56 -31.22 5.51
C ASN A 288 30.77 -32.09 5.10
N PRO A 289 30.97 -33.25 5.74
CA PRO A 289 32.08 -34.16 5.45
C PRO A 289 32.13 -34.67 3.99
N LYS A 290 31.03 -34.56 3.24
CA LYS A 290 30.98 -34.94 1.82
C LYS A 290 31.65 -33.92 0.89
N MET A 291 31.98 -32.74 1.40
CA MET A 291 32.66 -31.66 0.65
C MET A 291 33.92 -31.22 1.42
N PRO A 292 34.97 -32.07 1.48
CA PRO A 292 36.21 -31.73 2.18
C PRO A 292 36.96 -30.57 1.54
N ASP A 293 36.76 -30.34 0.23
CA ASP A 293 37.16 -29.15 -0.51
C ASP A 293 36.08 -28.80 -1.55
N GLY A 294 36.16 -27.62 -2.15
CA GLY A 294 35.27 -27.19 -3.23
C GLY A 294 33.86 -26.82 -2.79
N GLY A 295 33.58 -26.79 -1.49
CA GLY A 295 32.25 -26.46 -0.94
C GLY A 295 31.73 -25.06 -1.32
N SER A 296 32.59 -24.15 -1.79
CA SER A 296 32.21 -22.86 -2.36
C SER A 296 31.68 -22.96 -3.80
N GLY A 297 31.98 -24.06 -4.50
CA GLY A 297 31.86 -24.21 -5.96
C GLY A 297 33.17 -23.88 -6.71
N MET A 298 34.28 -23.79 -5.99
CA MET A 298 35.66 -23.62 -6.49
C MET A 298 36.60 -24.30 -5.49
N THR A 299 37.50 -25.16 -5.97
CA THR A 299 38.50 -25.83 -5.13
C THR A 299 39.59 -24.87 -4.65
N ASN A 300 40.32 -25.25 -3.60
CA ASN A 300 41.43 -24.44 -3.11
C ASN A 300 42.55 -24.29 -4.15
N ALA A 301 42.77 -25.33 -4.97
CA ALA A 301 43.75 -25.31 -6.05
C ALA A 301 43.38 -24.32 -7.15
N GLU A 302 42.13 -24.37 -7.66
CA GLU A 302 41.64 -23.40 -8.65
C GLU A 302 41.73 -21.96 -8.12
N ALA A 303 41.35 -21.74 -6.86
CA ALA A 303 41.45 -20.43 -6.24
C ALA A 303 42.91 -19.93 -6.21
N ALA A 304 43.87 -20.79 -5.86
CA ALA A 304 45.28 -20.44 -5.83
C ALA A 304 45.82 -20.08 -7.22
N GLU A 305 45.40 -20.80 -8.27
CA GLU A 305 45.77 -20.52 -9.66
C GLU A 305 45.28 -19.15 -10.13
N ILE A 306 44.02 -18.81 -9.84
CA ILE A 306 43.44 -17.50 -10.17
C ILE A 306 44.22 -16.38 -9.47
N MET A 307 44.47 -16.56 -8.16
CA MET A 307 45.24 -15.59 -7.39
C MET A 307 46.68 -15.44 -7.93
N GLN A 308 47.30 -16.53 -8.39
CA GLN A 308 48.62 -16.49 -9.02
C GLN A 308 48.58 -15.77 -10.37
N ARG A 309 47.57 -16.02 -11.20
CA ARG A 309 47.37 -15.33 -12.49
C ARG A 309 47.26 -13.82 -12.29
N VAL A 310 46.52 -13.37 -11.28
CA VAL A 310 46.42 -11.95 -10.93
C VAL A 310 47.76 -11.39 -10.48
N ARG A 311 48.51 -12.10 -9.62
CA ARG A 311 49.87 -11.68 -9.21
C ARG A 311 50.81 -11.55 -10.41
N SER A 312 50.85 -12.55 -11.28
CA SER A 312 51.72 -12.58 -12.47
C SER A 312 51.34 -11.51 -13.51
N SER A 313 50.10 -11.04 -13.52
CA SER A 313 49.67 -9.95 -14.41
C SER A 313 50.24 -8.57 -14.04
N GLY A 314 50.82 -8.43 -12.85
CA GLY A 314 51.25 -7.14 -12.31
C GLY A 314 50.10 -6.20 -11.91
N LYS A 315 48.84 -6.65 -11.96
CA LYS A 315 47.65 -5.84 -11.66
C LYS A 315 47.08 -6.02 -10.24
N GLN A 316 47.85 -6.63 -9.32
CA GLN A 316 47.38 -6.98 -7.97
C GLN A 316 46.72 -5.79 -7.25
N ALA A 317 47.38 -4.62 -7.23
CA ALA A 317 46.86 -3.43 -6.56
C ALA A 317 45.54 -2.91 -7.17
N GLN A 318 45.38 -3.04 -8.49
CA GLN A 318 44.16 -2.67 -9.21
C GLN A 318 43.00 -3.60 -8.82
N TYR A 319 43.24 -4.91 -8.77
CA TYR A 319 42.26 -5.89 -8.32
C TYR A 319 41.88 -5.67 -6.85
N ASP A 320 42.85 -5.40 -5.97
CA ASP A 320 42.60 -5.13 -4.55
C ASP A 320 41.75 -3.86 -4.36
N ARG A 321 42.02 -2.81 -5.14
CA ARG A 321 41.21 -1.59 -5.10
C ARG A 321 39.78 -1.81 -5.57
N LEU A 322 39.58 -2.56 -6.66
CA LEU A 322 38.25 -2.93 -7.14
C LEU A 322 37.49 -3.79 -6.12
N ALA A 323 38.19 -4.75 -5.51
CA ALA A 323 37.63 -5.62 -4.50
C ALA A 323 37.24 -4.86 -3.24
N GLY A 324 38.03 -3.86 -2.83
CA GLY A 324 37.70 -2.97 -1.71
C GLY A 324 36.36 -2.24 -1.86
N ILE A 325 36.00 -1.80 -3.08
CA ILE A 325 34.67 -1.19 -3.32
C ILE A 325 33.54 -2.19 -3.08
N VAL A 326 33.73 -3.46 -3.47
CA VAL A 326 32.75 -4.53 -3.22
C VAL A 326 32.66 -4.87 -1.74
N ASP A 327 33.80 -4.89 -1.05
CA ASP A 327 33.86 -5.12 0.40
C ASP A 327 33.12 -4.00 1.17
N ASP A 328 33.30 -2.74 0.75
CA ASP A 328 32.61 -1.58 1.31
C ASP A 328 31.09 -1.65 1.09
N MET A 329 30.63 -2.08 -0.09
CA MET A 329 29.21 -2.31 -0.35
C MET A 329 28.62 -3.35 0.63
N LEU A 330 29.33 -4.45 0.83
CA LEU A 330 28.90 -5.53 1.73
C LEU A 330 28.98 -5.11 3.21
N ALA A 331 29.93 -4.25 3.57
CA ALA A 331 30.01 -3.64 4.89
C ALA A 331 28.80 -2.71 5.14
N ARG A 332 28.50 -1.81 4.20
CA ARG A 332 27.32 -0.94 4.30
C ARG A 332 26.02 -1.73 4.38
N ARG A 333 25.92 -2.85 3.65
CA ARG A 333 24.77 -3.76 3.76
C ARG A 333 24.59 -4.28 5.19
N ARG A 334 25.65 -4.78 5.83
CA ARG A 334 25.59 -5.28 7.21
C ARG A 334 25.19 -4.18 8.20
N GLU A 335 25.74 -2.98 8.01
CA GLU A 335 25.37 -1.81 8.81
C GLU A 335 23.88 -1.47 8.66
N LEU A 336 23.35 -1.44 7.43
CA LEU A 336 21.93 -1.21 7.17
C LEU A 336 21.02 -2.25 7.81
N ILE A 337 21.41 -3.53 7.79
CA ILE A 337 20.65 -4.61 8.46
C ILE A 337 20.54 -4.31 9.96
N ARG A 338 21.62 -3.83 10.58
CA ARG A 338 21.67 -3.42 11.99
C ARG A 338 20.83 -2.16 12.25
N GLU A 339 21.07 -1.09 11.50
CA GLU A 339 20.35 0.21 11.60
C GLU A 339 18.84 0.03 11.42
N ALA A 340 18.43 -0.83 10.49
CA ALA A 340 17.04 -1.12 10.22
C ALA A 340 16.39 -2.04 11.26
N GLY A 341 17.15 -2.62 12.20
CA GLY A 341 16.66 -3.59 13.18
C GLY A 341 16.16 -4.90 12.56
N LEU A 342 16.69 -5.28 11.39
CA LEU A 342 16.27 -6.48 10.65
C LEU A 342 16.87 -7.78 11.20
N GLU A 343 17.93 -7.66 11.98
CA GLU A 343 18.64 -8.76 12.65
C GLU A 343 19.27 -8.25 13.95
N GLU A 344 19.54 -9.15 14.89
CA GLU A 344 20.25 -8.81 16.12
C GLU A 344 21.72 -8.42 15.85
N SER A 345 22.21 -7.39 16.54
CA SER A 345 23.59 -6.88 16.34
C SER A 345 24.66 -7.98 16.50
N GLY A 346 24.50 -8.86 17.49
CA GLY A 346 25.45 -9.96 17.73
C GLY A 346 25.50 -10.97 16.58
N VAL A 347 24.38 -11.20 15.88
CA VAL A 347 24.33 -12.07 14.70
C VAL A 347 25.04 -11.41 13.52
N VAL A 348 24.85 -10.10 13.32
CA VAL A 348 25.55 -9.34 12.27
C VAL A 348 27.06 -9.32 12.53
N ASP A 349 27.48 -9.17 13.78
CA ASP A 349 28.89 -9.19 14.17
C ASP A 349 29.51 -10.58 13.94
N ALA A 350 28.75 -11.65 14.22
CA ALA A 350 29.17 -13.01 13.92
C ALA A 350 29.38 -13.22 12.41
N TRP A 351 28.50 -12.68 11.55
CA TRP A 351 28.70 -12.74 10.10
C TRP A 351 29.96 -12.02 9.64
N GLN A 352 30.27 -10.87 10.23
CA GLN A 352 31.48 -10.12 9.92
C GLN A 352 32.75 -10.85 10.36
N LYS A 353 32.72 -11.56 11.50
CA LYS A 353 33.85 -12.33 12.00
C LYS A 353 34.05 -13.67 11.30
N ALA A 354 33.00 -14.22 10.68
CA ALA A 354 33.03 -15.54 10.06
C ALA A 354 33.99 -15.64 8.87
N TYR A 355 34.20 -14.53 8.15
CA TYR A 355 34.92 -14.49 6.89
C TYR A 355 35.67 -13.16 6.73
N ARG A 356 36.91 -13.21 6.29
CA ARG A 356 37.73 -12.02 6.03
C ARG A 356 37.40 -11.39 4.67
N TYR A 357 37.08 -12.21 3.67
CA TYR A 357 36.90 -11.77 2.28
C TYR A 357 35.52 -12.15 1.73
N TYR A 358 34.51 -12.14 2.59
CA TYR A 358 33.15 -12.57 2.24
C TYR A 358 32.65 -11.91 0.96
N VAL A 359 32.22 -12.74 0.01
CA VAL A 359 31.40 -12.33 -1.13
C VAL A 359 30.21 -13.27 -1.30
N PRO A 360 29.05 -12.77 -1.80
CA PRO A 360 27.89 -13.62 -2.00
C PRO A 360 28.14 -14.63 -3.12
N LEU A 361 28.09 -15.92 -2.77
CA LEU A 361 28.19 -17.05 -3.69
C LEU A 361 26.81 -17.73 -3.84
N LYS A 362 25.85 -17.02 -4.45
CA LYS A 362 24.50 -17.56 -4.74
C LYS A 362 24.20 -17.61 -6.24
N GLY A 363 23.01 -18.08 -6.59
CA GLY A 363 22.58 -18.30 -7.99
C GLY A 363 22.72 -19.77 -8.43
N GLN A 364 22.01 -20.13 -9.50
CA GLN A 364 22.09 -21.45 -10.14
C GLN A 364 22.55 -21.30 -11.60
N ASN A 365 23.31 -22.27 -12.09
CA ASN A 365 23.75 -22.37 -13.49
C ASN A 365 22.74 -23.13 -14.38
N VAL A 366 21.56 -23.49 -13.88
CA VAL A 366 20.62 -24.36 -14.59
C VAL A 366 19.26 -23.67 -14.72
N ASP A 367 18.84 -23.50 -15.97
CA ASP A 367 17.51 -23.22 -16.51
C ASP A 367 16.58 -22.25 -15.75
N GLY A 368 16.57 -21.00 -16.24
CA GLY A 368 15.35 -20.20 -16.39
C GLY A 368 14.70 -19.60 -15.14
N VAL A 369 15.08 -19.99 -13.93
CA VAL A 369 14.52 -19.39 -12.71
C VAL A 369 15.30 -18.12 -12.36
N VAL A 370 14.82 -16.98 -12.86
CA VAL A 370 15.30 -15.65 -12.46
C VAL A 370 15.12 -15.51 -10.94
N SER A 371 16.22 -15.42 -10.18
CA SER A 371 16.17 -15.17 -8.74
C SER A 371 15.60 -13.78 -8.51
N LEU A 372 14.30 -13.71 -8.23
CA LEU A 372 13.62 -12.46 -7.92
C LEU A 372 14.22 -11.84 -6.65
N PRO A 373 14.40 -10.51 -6.62
CA PRO A 373 14.73 -9.78 -5.42
C PRO A 373 13.85 -10.12 -4.22
N ARG A 374 14.43 -10.25 -3.02
CA ARG A 374 13.68 -10.55 -1.79
C ARG A 374 13.26 -9.27 -1.05
N THR A 375 12.77 -8.28 -1.79
CA THR A 375 12.29 -7.01 -1.22
C THR A 375 10.94 -7.14 -0.47
N GLY A 376 10.27 -8.29 -0.56
CA GLY A 376 8.97 -8.56 0.08
C GLY A 376 7.78 -7.90 -0.63
N LYS A 377 6.56 -8.37 -0.35
CA LYS A 377 5.32 -7.81 -0.92
C LYS A 377 4.86 -6.59 -0.11
N GLY A 378 4.59 -5.47 -0.79
CA GLY A 378 4.20 -4.24 -0.11
C GLY A 378 5.23 -3.80 0.93
N PHE A 379 4.77 -3.38 2.10
CA PHE A 379 5.62 -3.00 3.24
C PHE A 379 5.96 -4.15 4.18
N THR A 380 5.61 -5.40 3.83
CA THR A 380 5.89 -6.54 4.71
C THR A 380 7.38 -6.88 4.72
N ILE A 381 7.92 -7.04 5.93
CA ILE A 381 9.30 -7.46 6.18
C ILE A 381 9.26 -8.77 6.95
N GLY A 382 9.59 -9.86 6.25
CA GLY A 382 9.71 -11.20 6.82
C GLY A 382 10.92 -11.94 6.27
N GLY A 383 11.13 -13.16 6.78
CA GLY A 383 12.21 -14.06 6.38
C GLY A 383 13.57 -13.70 6.98
N ARG A 384 14.56 -14.56 6.75
CA ARG A 384 15.94 -14.37 7.21
C ARG A 384 16.72 -13.45 6.25
N GLU A 385 17.56 -12.57 6.82
CA GLU A 385 18.44 -11.65 6.07
C GLU A 385 19.67 -12.36 5.49
N SER A 386 20.07 -13.48 6.08
CA SER A 386 21.11 -14.37 5.58
C SER A 386 20.65 -15.83 5.63
N ARG A 387 21.21 -16.66 4.74
CA ARG A 387 21.01 -18.12 4.75
C ARG A 387 22.34 -18.79 5.03
N GLN A 388 22.31 -19.84 5.85
CA GLN A 388 23.49 -20.63 6.12
C GLN A 388 23.92 -21.38 4.85
N ALA A 389 25.22 -21.37 4.60
CA ALA A 389 25.83 -22.10 3.52
C ALA A 389 25.88 -23.59 3.83
N MET A 390 25.44 -24.45 2.90
CA MET A 390 25.50 -25.91 3.05
C MET A 390 26.52 -26.59 2.13
N GLY A 391 27.20 -25.79 1.31
CA GLY A 391 28.06 -26.26 0.23
C GLY A 391 27.36 -26.21 -1.13
N ARG A 392 28.14 -26.12 -2.21
CA ARG A 392 27.65 -26.19 -3.59
C ARG A 392 28.72 -26.71 -4.52
N ALA A 393 28.30 -27.48 -5.53
CA ALA A 393 29.18 -27.98 -6.57
C ALA A 393 29.32 -27.03 -7.78
N SER A 394 28.30 -26.20 -8.05
CA SER A 394 28.31 -25.28 -9.19
C SER A 394 28.99 -23.94 -8.85
N ARG A 395 29.55 -23.29 -9.87
CA ARG A 395 30.08 -21.92 -9.76
C ARG A 395 28.97 -20.91 -9.47
N ALA A 396 29.31 -19.82 -8.76
CA ALA A 396 28.38 -18.74 -8.43
C ALA A 396 28.15 -17.85 -9.64
N GLN A 397 27.01 -17.18 -9.68
CA GLN A 397 26.86 -16.01 -10.54
C GLN A 397 27.75 -14.87 -10.01
N SER A 398 27.94 -13.81 -10.81
CA SER A 398 28.77 -12.63 -10.50
C SER A 398 28.68 -12.13 -9.04
N PRO A 399 29.73 -12.30 -8.21
CA PRO A 399 29.73 -11.81 -6.83
C PRO A 399 29.59 -10.28 -6.72
N SER A 400 30.18 -9.51 -7.64
CA SER A 400 30.06 -8.05 -7.65
C SER A 400 28.63 -7.60 -7.96
N THR A 401 27.96 -8.22 -8.95
CA THR A 401 26.55 -7.91 -9.27
C THR A 401 25.64 -8.31 -8.11
N GLN A 402 25.88 -9.46 -7.48
CA GLN A 402 25.13 -9.89 -6.31
C GLN A 402 25.30 -8.96 -5.11
N ALA A 403 26.48 -8.37 -4.91
CA ALA A 403 26.70 -7.37 -3.86
C ALA A 403 25.87 -6.10 -4.10
N ILE A 404 25.80 -5.62 -5.35
CA ILE A 404 24.95 -4.49 -5.76
C ILE A 404 23.46 -4.83 -5.50
N GLN A 405 23.02 -6.03 -5.89
CA GLN A 405 21.66 -6.49 -5.66
C GLN A 405 21.32 -6.59 -4.17
N ASP A 406 22.20 -7.17 -3.36
CA ASP A 406 21.99 -7.36 -1.92
C ASP A 406 21.95 -6.05 -1.15
N LEU A 407 22.80 -5.08 -1.52
CA LEU A 407 22.78 -3.74 -0.95
C LEU A 407 21.49 -3.00 -1.35
N SER A 408 21.11 -3.06 -2.63
CA SER A 408 19.85 -2.47 -3.12
C SER A 408 18.63 -3.04 -2.40
N GLU A 409 18.59 -4.36 -2.21
CA GLU A 409 17.52 -5.03 -1.47
C GLU A 409 17.48 -4.56 -0.01
N SER A 410 18.64 -4.47 0.65
CA SER A 410 18.72 -4.06 2.06
C SER A 410 18.31 -2.60 2.25
N LEU A 411 18.63 -1.70 1.32
CA LEU A 411 18.15 -0.30 1.32
C LEU A 411 16.63 -0.22 1.20
N ILE A 412 16.03 -0.96 0.25
CA ILE A 412 14.57 -0.99 0.09
C ILE A 412 13.90 -1.61 1.33
N ARG A 413 14.44 -2.72 1.85
CA ARG A 413 13.93 -3.38 3.06
C ARG A 413 14.04 -2.45 4.27
N HIS A 414 15.13 -1.71 4.42
CA HIS A 414 15.29 -0.69 5.46
C HIS A 414 14.16 0.34 5.42
N ARG A 415 13.90 0.94 4.25
CA ARG A 415 12.83 1.94 4.10
C ARG A 415 11.43 1.36 4.27
N LYS A 416 11.19 0.12 3.82
CA LYS A 416 9.93 -0.58 4.08
C LYS A 416 9.73 -0.85 5.58
N ASN A 417 10.80 -1.23 6.27
CA ASN A 417 10.76 -1.49 7.70
C ASN A 417 10.54 -0.20 8.51
N GLU A 418 10.99 0.95 8.02
CA GLU A 418 10.64 2.26 8.60
C GLU A 418 9.12 2.47 8.64
N VAL A 419 8.42 2.19 7.53
CA VAL A 419 6.94 2.22 7.46
C VAL A 419 6.32 1.17 8.38
N GLY A 420 6.85 -0.05 8.37
CA GLY A 420 6.39 -1.15 9.22
C GLY A 420 6.53 -0.84 10.71
N ASN A 421 7.62 -0.19 11.13
CA ASN A 421 7.87 0.21 12.50
C ASN A 421 7.01 1.38 12.95
N ALA A 422 6.77 2.36 12.08
CA ALA A 422 5.80 3.43 12.35
C ALA A 422 4.39 2.84 12.53
N PHE A 423 4.01 1.86 11.71
CA PHE A 423 2.74 1.15 11.85
C PHE A 423 2.67 0.30 13.13
N LEU A 424 3.72 -0.45 13.45
CA LEU A 424 3.80 -1.20 14.70
C LEU A 424 3.66 -0.29 15.92
N LYS A 425 4.32 0.88 15.91
CA LYS A 425 4.18 1.88 16.97
C LYS A 425 2.76 2.45 17.03
N LEU A 426 2.12 2.73 15.88
CA LEU A 426 0.73 3.20 15.82
C LEU A 426 -0.22 2.23 16.51
N VAL A 427 -0.06 0.93 16.22
CA VAL A 427 -0.86 -0.15 16.81
C VAL A 427 -0.62 -0.28 18.30
N HIS A 428 0.63 -0.21 18.75
CA HIS A 428 0.96 -0.29 20.18
C HIS A 428 0.46 0.91 20.97
N ASP A 429 0.56 2.12 20.44
CA ASP A 429 0.15 3.34 21.11
C ASP A 429 -1.39 3.50 21.14
N ASN A 430 -2.10 2.82 20.23
CA ASN A 430 -3.54 2.89 20.08
C ASN A 430 -4.15 1.47 19.99
N PRO A 431 -4.11 0.69 21.10
CA PRO A 431 -4.55 -0.70 21.08
C PRO A 431 -6.08 -0.80 20.91
N ASP A 432 -6.51 -1.59 19.94
CA ASP A 432 -7.93 -1.92 19.72
C ASP A 432 -8.04 -3.37 19.24
N ARG A 433 -8.44 -4.27 20.13
CA ARG A 433 -8.49 -5.72 19.85
C ARG A 433 -9.48 -6.10 18.77
N ASP A 434 -10.48 -5.26 18.50
CA ASP A 434 -11.50 -5.49 17.49
C ASP A 434 -11.02 -5.00 16.10
N TYR A 435 -9.97 -4.16 16.04
CA TYR A 435 -9.37 -3.68 14.80
C TYR A 435 -8.02 -4.34 14.46
N TRP A 436 -7.13 -4.48 15.45
CA TRP A 436 -5.80 -5.06 15.29
C TRP A 436 -5.23 -5.72 16.55
N GLN A 437 -4.32 -6.66 16.37
CA GLN A 437 -3.62 -7.34 17.47
C GLN A 437 -2.16 -7.59 17.09
N VAL A 438 -1.24 -7.53 18.05
CA VAL A 438 0.20 -7.75 17.83
C VAL A 438 0.63 -9.06 18.48
N PHE A 439 1.36 -9.87 17.73
CA PHE A 439 1.93 -11.15 18.13
C PHE A 439 3.40 -11.23 17.72
N THR A 440 4.10 -12.21 18.28
CA THR A 440 5.51 -12.51 17.99
C THR A 440 5.72 -14.02 17.94
N ASP A 441 6.89 -14.49 17.52
CA ASP A 441 7.19 -15.93 17.52
C ASP A 441 7.19 -16.53 18.95
N ASP A 442 7.59 -15.76 19.96
CA ASP A 442 7.56 -16.15 21.39
C ASP A 442 6.17 -16.03 22.02
N LYS A 443 5.28 -15.22 21.45
CA LYS A 443 3.89 -15.04 21.89
C LYS A 443 2.96 -15.09 20.67
N PRO A 444 2.75 -16.30 20.10
CA PRO A 444 2.00 -16.43 18.86
C PRO A 444 0.49 -16.31 19.08
N ASP A 445 -0.25 -15.97 18.03
CA ASP A 445 -1.70 -16.21 18.03
C ASP A 445 -1.94 -17.73 18.10
N THR A 446 -3.01 -18.16 18.75
CA THR A 446 -3.36 -19.58 18.91
C THR A 446 -4.67 -19.92 18.22
N MET A 447 -4.76 -21.14 17.72
CA MET A 447 -6.00 -21.71 17.19
C MET A 447 -6.31 -23.03 17.87
N ARG A 448 -7.60 -23.31 18.06
CA ARG A 448 -8.04 -24.63 18.53
C ARG A 448 -7.88 -25.64 17.39
N ALA A 449 -7.21 -26.74 17.67
CA ALA A 449 -7.03 -27.86 16.75
C ALA A 449 -7.35 -29.18 17.47
N ILE A 450 -7.77 -30.19 16.72
CA ILE A 450 -7.94 -31.55 17.27
C ILE A 450 -6.59 -32.26 17.17
N ALA A 451 -6.08 -32.77 18.28
CA ALA A 451 -4.94 -33.66 18.33
C ALA A 451 -5.39 -35.08 18.67
N GLU A 452 -4.81 -36.06 17.99
CA GLU A 452 -4.99 -37.48 18.31
C GLU A 452 -3.80 -37.92 19.17
N ARG A 453 -4.08 -38.46 20.36
CA ARG A 453 -3.08 -39.08 21.24
C ARG A 453 -3.42 -40.56 21.39
N VAL A 454 -2.40 -41.40 21.29
CA VAL A 454 -2.52 -42.82 21.59
C VAL A 454 -2.19 -43.01 23.06
N ASP A 455 -3.11 -43.63 23.79
CA ASP A 455 -2.89 -44.03 25.17
C ASP A 455 -1.78 -45.11 25.23
N PRO A 456 -0.68 -44.89 25.95
CA PRO A 456 0.44 -45.83 25.98
C PRO A 456 0.10 -47.19 26.63
N GLU A 457 -0.90 -47.23 27.51
CA GLU A 457 -1.26 -48.43 28.28
C GLU A 457 -2.34 -49.25 27.56
N THR A 458 -3.29 -48.58 26.89
CA THR A 458 -4.43 -49.26 26.25
C THR A 458 -4.34 -49.32 24.73
N GLY A 459 -3.48 -48.52 24.09
CA GLY A 459 -3.38 -48.40 22.64
C GLY A 459 -4.55 -47.64 21.99
N GLU A 460 -5.48 -47.09 22.77
CA GLU A 460 -6.64 -46.37 22.25
C GLU A 460 -6.28 -44.94 21.80
N THR A 461 -6.79 -44.55 20.63
CA THR A 461 -6.65 -43.16 20.15
C THR A 461 -7.74 -42.27 20.75
N ARG A 462 -7.33 -41.27 21.54
CA ARG A 462 -8.21 -40.22 22.06
C ARG A 462 -8.04 -38.93 21.27
N ARG A 463 -9.16 -38.29 20.94
CA ARG A 463 -9.20 -36.95 20.33
C ARG A 463 -9.36 -35.90 21.41
N GLU A 464 -8.42 -34.98 21.50
CA GLU A 464 -8.47 -33.84 22.41
C GLU A 464 -8.39 -32.52 21.63
N VAL A 465 -9.05 -31.48 22.15
CA VAL A 465 -8.91 -30.13 21.59
C VAL A 465 -7.73 -29.46 22.26
N VAL A 466 -6.70 -29.13 21.48
CA VAL A 466 -5.49 -28.44 21.93
C VAL A 466 -5.40 -27.06 21.30
N GLU A 467 -4.70 -26.13 21.97
CA GLU A 467 -4.29 -24.88 21.34
C GLU A 467 -2.97 -25.09 20.60
N ARG A 468 -2.91 -24.65 19.34
CA ARG A 468 -1.71 -24.68 18.52
C ARG A 468 -1.36 -23.28 18.03
N PRO A 469 -0.07 -22.91 18.00
CA PRO A 469 0.38 -21.67 17.36
C PRO A 469 -0.08 -21.57 15.91
N VAL A 470 -0.62 -20.43 15.54
CA VAL A 470 -0.94 -20.10 14.15
C VAL A 470 0.38 -19.92 13.37
N PRO A 471 0.53 -20.49 12.16
CA PRO A 471 1.68 -20.23 11.31
C PRO A 471 1.59 -18.83 10.68
N MET A 472 1.70 -17.78 11.50
CA MET A 472 1.43 -16.38 11.13
C MET A 472 2.24 -15.91 9.93
N ALA A 473 3.51 -16.35 9.83
CA ALA A 473 4.39 -16.06 8.69
C ALA A 473 3.87 -16.56 7.33
N MET A 474 3.05 -17.61 7.32
CA MET A 474 2.45 -18.18 6.11
C MET A 474 1.07 -17.58 5.82
N MET A 475 0.40 -16.97 6.80
CA MET A 475 -0.93 -16.38 6.68
C MET A 475 -0.85 -14.89 6.31
N ALA A 476 -0.25 -14.64 5.16
CA ALA A 476 -0.03 -13.28 4.65
C ALA A 476 -1.33 -12.54 4.27
N ASP A 477 -2.50 -13.15 4.29
CA ASP A 477 -3.80 -12.48 4.15
C ASP A 477 -4.30 -11.88 5.48
N ARG A 478 -3.82 -12.40 6.62
CA ARG A 478 -4.29 -12.04 7.97
C ARG A 478 -3.28 -11.29 8.82
N TYR A 479 -1.98 -11.53 8.61
CA TYR A 479 -0.91 -10.90 9.37
C TYR A 479 -0.02 -10.01 8.51
N PHE A 480 0.13 -8.76 8.92
CA PHE A 480 1.18 -7.86 8.44
C PHE A 480 2.44 -8.11 9.26
N THR A 481 3.60 -8.25 8.61
CA THR A 481 4.86 -8.61 9.27
C THR A 481 5.86 -7.48 9.18
N THR A 482 6.50 -7.15 10.30
CA THR A 482 7.62 -6.20 10.39
C THR A 482 8.66 -6.70 11.37
N LYS A 483 9.85 -6.11 11.37
CA LYS A 483 10.94 -6.48 12.29
C LYS A 483 11.38 -5.29 13.11
N LYS A 484 11.66 -5.51 14.39
CA LYS A 484 12.24 -4.48 15.26
C LYS A 484 13.27 -5.14 16.18
N ASN A 485 14.49 -4.61 16.17
CA ASN A 485 15.60 -5.11 16.99
C ASN A 485 15.85 -6.62 16.82
N GLY A 486 15.80 -7.12 15.58
CA GLY A 486 15.98 -8.55 15.27
C GLY A 486 14.75 -9.43 15.51
N LYS A 487 13.72 -8.95 16.22
CA LYS A 487 12.49 -9.70 16.48
C LYS A 487 11.43 -9.47 15.40
N THR A 488 10.73 -10.53 15.03
CA THR A 488 9.61 -10.48 14.09
C THR A 488 8.30 -10.19 14.83
N TYR A 489 7.56 -9.20 14.35
CA TYR A 489 6.23 -8.83 14.84
C TYR A 489 5.18 -9.12 13.78
N TYR A 490 4.06 -9.69 14.21
CA TYR A 490 2.90 -10.03 13.39
C TYR A 490 1.70 -9.22 13.86
N ILE A 491 1.22 -8.31 12.99
CA ILE A 491 0.05 -7.49 13.25
C ILE A 491 -1.13 -8.14 12.53
N LYS A 492 -2.03 -8.76 13.29
CA LYS A 492 -3.30 -9.27 12.80
C LYS A 492 -4.22 -8.09 12.54
N LEU A 493 -4.70 -7.94 11.30
CA LEU A 493 -5.62 -6.86 10.93
C LEU A 493 -6.99 -7.42 10.61
N HIS A 494 -8.03 -6.82 11.20
CA HIS A 494 -9.41 -7.19 10.93
C HIS A 494 -10.02 -6.42 9.75
N ASP A 495 -9.43 -5.29 9.35
CA ASP A 495 -9.83 -4.54 8.14
C ASP A 495 -9.06 -5.02 6.89
N PRO A 496 -9.71 -5.77 5.97
CA PRO A 496 -9.05 -6.29 4.78
C PRO A 496 -8.65 -5.18 3.80
N ARG A 497 -9.25 -3.98 3.86
CA ARG A 497 -8.88 -2.85 3.00
C ARG A 497 -7.54 -2.28 3.43
N LEU A 498 -7.33 -2.11 4.74
CA LEU A 498 -6.05 -1.69 5.30
C LEU A 498 -4.96 -2.72 5.01
N MET A 499 -5.28 -4.01 5.19
CA MET A 499 -4.34 -5.09 4.86
C MET A 499 -3.90 -5.05 3.40
N ARG A 500 -4.86 -4.87 2.46
CA ARG A 500 -4.54 -4.70 1.04
C ARG A 500 -3.70 -3.46 0.80
N ALA A 501 -3.98 -2.32 1.42
CA ALA A 501 -3.17 -1.12 1.25
C ALA A 501 -1.70 -1.36 1.66
N MET A 502 -1.49 -1.95 2.84
CA MET A 502 -0.16 -2.21 3.39
C MET A 502 0.62 -3.30 2.63
N LYS A 503 -0.08 -4.25 1.98
CA LYS A 503 0.55 -5.36 1.23
C LYS A 503 0.62 -5.14 -0.28
N ASN A 504 -0.32 -4.41 -0.87
CA ASN A 504 -0.37 -4.17 -2.31
C ASN A 504 0.28 -2.82 -2.64
N MET A 505 1.59 -2.84 -2.79
CA MET A 505 2.30 -1.77 -3.48
C MET A 505 2.11 -1.82 -5.01
N GLY A 506 0.87 -1.83 -5.53
CA GLY A 506 0.63 -1.77 -6.99
C GLY A 506 1.11 -3.01 -7.77
N PRO A 507 1.03 -3.02 -9.12
CA PRO A 507 0.81 -4.23 -9.91
C PRO A 507 2.07 -5.07 -10.09
N GLU A 508 2.23 -6.12 -9.30
CA GLU A 508 3.27 -7.13 -9.49
C GLU A 508 3.00 -8.09 -10.68
N THR A 509 2.11 -7.76 -11.64
CA THR A 509 1.76 -8.68 -12.74
C THR A 509 1.68 -8.10 -14.15
N SER A 510 2.09 -6.86 -14.42
CA SER A 510 2.01 -6.30 -15.78
C SER A 510 3.38 -6.09 -16.44
N ASN A 511 4.21 -7.14 -16.43
CA ASN A 511 5.60 -7.08 -16.90
C ASN A 511 5.77 -7.07 -18.42
N ALA A 512 4.78 -7.41 -19.25
CA ALA A 512 4.99 -7.47 -20.71
C ALA A 512 4.53 -6.20 -21.44
N VAL A 513 3.29 -5.77 -21.25
CA VAL A 513 2.67 -4.69 -22.04
C VAL A 513 3.14 -3.29 -21.64
N ILE A 514 3.45 -3.06 -20.35
CA ILE A 514 3.91 -1.76 -19.83
C ILE A 514 5.35 -1.44 -20.30
N ARG A 515 6.22 -2.44 -20.44
CA ARG A 515 7.61 -2.23 -20.89
C ARG A 515 7.70 -1.79 -22.36
N THR A 516 6.72 -2.17 -23.19
CA THR A 516 6.69 -1.84 -24.62
C THR A 516 6.03 -0.46 -24.87
N LEU A 517 4.94 -0.14 -24.16
CA LEU A 517 4.26 1.16 -24.29
C LEU A 517 4.97 2.30 -23.55
N GLY A 518 5.69 2.01 -22.46
CA GLY A 518 6.45 3.02 -21.71
C GLY A 518 7.64 3.61 -22.48
N LYS A 519 8.26 2.86 -23.40
CA LYS A 519 9.40 3.34 -24.21
C LYS A 519 8.97 4.32 -25.30
N VAL A 520 7.82 4.08 -25.93
CA VAL A 520 7.28 4.95 -27.00
C VAL A 520 6.67 6.23 -26.42
N ASN A 521 5.95 6.14 -25.30
CA ASN A 521 5.37 7.31 -24.63
C ASN A 521 6.42 8.22 -23.98
N ARG A 522 7.51 7.67 -23.43
CA ARG A 522 8.59 8.49 -22.84
C ARG A 522 9.32 9.29 -23.92
N PHE A 523 9.56 8.69 -25.09
CA PHE A 523 10.17 9.39 -26.22
C PHE A 523 9.27 10.51 -26.76
N LEU A 524 7.97 10.25 -26.96
CA LEU A 524 7.03 11.25 -27.48
C LEU A 524 6.67 12.35 -26.47
N ALA A 525 6.60 12.03 -25.17
CA ALA A 525 6.38 13.04 -24.13
C ALA A 525 7.60 13.96 -23.96
N THR A 526 8.83 13.41 -23.98
CA THR A 526 10.06 14.20 -23.88
C THR A 526 10.23 15.14 -25.08
N VAL A 527 9.88 14.71 -26.30
CA VAL A 527 9.97 15.56 -27.50
C VAL A 527 8.95 16.68 -27.53
N ASN A 528 7.75 16.48 -26.98
CA ASN A 528 6.66 17.45 -27.11
C ASN A 528 6.51 18.43 -25.92
N THR A 529 7.21 18.21 -24.80
CA THR A 529 7.04 19.05 -23.59
C THR A 529 8.32 19.49 -22.89
N SER A 530 9.49 18.91 -23.17
CA SER A 530 10.74 19.20 -22.43
C SER A 530 11.70 20.17 -23.12
N TYR A 531 11.41 20.62 -24.36
CA TYR A 531 12.37 21.32 -25.21
C TYR A 531 12.07 22.82 -25.47
N ASN A 532 11.06 23.43 -24.83
CA ASN A 532 10.81 24.88 -24.95
C ASN A 532 10.95 25.59 -23.57
N PRO A 533 11.91 26.53 -23.41
CA PRO A 533 12.05 27.35 -22.21
C PRO A 533 10.74 28.06 -21.77
N GLU A 534 9.88 28.43 -22.72
CA GLU A 534 8.59 29.09 -22.46
C GLU A 534 7.58 28.13 -21.79
N PHE A 535 7.64 26.83 -22.11
CA PHE A 535 6.82 25.80 -21.47
C PHE A 535 7.25 25.56 -20.01
N LEU A 536 8.54 25.72 -19.69
CA LEU A 536 9.06 25.63 -18.32
C LEU A 536 8.58 26.78 -17.44
N VAL A 537 8.55 27.98 -17.99
CA VAL A 537 8.08 29.19 -17.29
C VAL A 537 6.56 29.13 -17.07
N SER A 538 5.78 28.74 -18.09
CA SER A 538 4.32 28.67 -17.99
C SER A 538 3.83 27.55 -17.05
N ASN A 539 4.47 26.37 -17.05
CA ASN A 539 4.16 25.32 -16.06
C ASN A 539 4.54 25.74 -14.63
N PHE A 540 5.71 26.38 -14.45
CA PHE A 540 6.13 26.88 -13.14
C PHE A 540 5.12 27.88 -12.56
N ILE A 541 4.60 28.82 -13.38
CA ILE A 541 3.58 29.78 -12.95
C ILE A 541 2.26 29.09 -12.58
N ARG A 542 1.81 28.10 -13.38
CA ARG A 542 0.61 27.30 -13.08
C ARG A 542 0.75 26.50 -11.78
N ASP A 543 1.92 25.91 -11.54
CA ASP A 543 2.19 25.11 -10.35
C ASP A 543 2.34 26.00 -9.10
N VAL A 544 2.84 27.23 -9.25
CA VAL A 544 2.81 28.27 -8.21
C VAL A 544 1.38 28.61 -7.79
N GLN A 545 0.45 28.80 -8.73
CA GLN A 545 -0.96 29.07 -8.40
C GLN A 545 -1.58 27.92 -7.60
N THR A 546 -1.35 26.68 -8.04
CA THR A 546 -1.86 25.47 -7.37
C THR A 546 -1.29 25.32 -5.95
N ALA A 547 0.01 25.54 -5.79
CA ALA A 547 0.68 25.48 -4.50
C ALA A 547 0.18 26.53 -3.50
N VAL A 548 -0.02 27.77 -3.95
CA VAL A 548 -0.56 28.85 -3.10
C VAL A 548 -1.97 28.49 -2.61
N MET A 549 -2.81 27.93 -3.49
CA MET A 549 -4.15 27.48 -3.10
C MET A 549 -4.11 26.33 -2.10
N ASN A 550 -3.25 25.33 -2.32
CA ASN A 550 -3.12 24.19 -1.40
C ASN A 550 -2.55 24.60 -0.03
N LEU A 551 -1.58 25.52 0.02
CA LEU A 551 -1.05 26.04 1.28
C LEU A 551 -2.11 26.81 2.09
N LYS A 552 -2.91 27.65 1.42
CA LYS A 552 -4.03 28.35 2.06
C LYS A 552 -5.13 27.39 2.54
N ALA A 553 -5.43 26.36 1.76
CA ALA A 553 -6.38 25.32 2.17
C ALA A 553 -5.89 24.58 3.42
N GLU A 554 -4.60 24.24 3.50
CA GLU A 554 -4.04 23.52 4.64
C GLU A 554 -3.99 24.34 5.94
N GLN A 555 -4.02 25.68 5.84
CA GLN A 555 -4.17 26.60 6.98
C GLN A 555 -5.61 26.65 7.51
N GLY A 556 -6.61 26.52 6.63
CA GLY A 556 -8.04 26.63 6.98
C GLY A 556 -8.72 25.33 7.43
N ARG A 557 -8.06 24.17 7.31
CA ARG A 557 -8.66 22.85 7.56
C ARG A 557 -8.62 22.43 9.04
N SER A 558 -9.66 21.73 9.49
CA SER A 558 -9.73 21.16 10.84
C SER A 558 -8.69 20.04 11.08
N ASP A 559 -8.30 19.32 10.03
CA ASP A 559 -7.25 18.27 9.95
C ASP A 559 -5.95 18.76 9.25
N GLY A 560 -5.84 20.07 9.00
CA GLY A 560 -4.75 20.66 8.23
C GLY A 560 -3.42 20.65 8.98
N LYS A 561 -2.33 20.31 8.27
CA LYS A 561 -0.97 20.29 8.85
C LYS A 561 -0.45 21.68 9.27
N LEU A 562 -1.14 22.75 8.87
CA LEU A 562 -0.74 24.15 9.12
C LEU A 562 -1.70 24.88 10.08
N LYS A 563 -2.63 24.18 10.71
CA LYS A 563 -3.58 24.77 11.66
C LYS A 563 -2.81 25.38 12.85
N GLY A 564 -2.90 26.71 13.02
CA GLY A 564 -2.21 27.45 14.07
C GLY A 564 -0.79 27.92 13.73
N LEU A 565 -0.37 27.82 12.47
CA LEU A 565 0.95 28.28 12.00
C LEU A 565 0.81 29.48 11.07
N ASP A 566 0.48 30.64 11.66
CA ASP A 566 0.25 31.91 10.95
C ASP A 566 1.52 32.47 10.28
N ASN A 567 2.69 31.92 10.60
CA ASN A 567 4.00 32.39 10.13
C ASN A 567 4.43 31.79 8.76
N LEU A 568 3.68 30.84 8.19
CA LEU A 568 4.00 30.27 6.87
C LEU A 568 3.46 31.17 5.74
N SER A 569 4.31 32.07 5.22
CA SER A 569 3.95 32.97 4.12
C SER A 569 4.05 32.29 2.75
N ALA A 570 2.89 32.11 2.08
CA ALA A 570 2.84 31.63 0.70
C ALA A 570 3.62 32.53 -0.28
N LEU A 571 3.68 33.85 -0.01
CA LEU A 571 4.47 34.80 -0.81
C LEU A 571 5.98 34.60 -0.61
N ALA A 572 6.43 34.28 0.61
CA ALA A 572 7.83 33.97 0.87
C ALA A 572 8.27 32.69 0.15
N VAL A 573 7.43 31.64 0.19
CA VAL A 573 7.67 30.39 -0.54
C VAL A 573 7.90 30.64 -2.04
N VAL A 574 7.08 31.49 -2.66
CA VAL A 574 7.21 31.83 -4.09
C VAL A 574 8.45 32.68 -4.34
N LYS A 575 8.75 33.68 -3.50
CA LYS A 575 9.91 34.55 -3.63
C LYS A 575 11.23 33.77 -3.58
N ASP A 576 11.34 32.84 -2.63
CA ASP A 576 12.57 32.10 -2.36
C ASP A 576 12.77 30.92 -3.34
N SER A 577 11.76 30.57 -4.13
CA SER A 577 11.82 29.47 -5.09
C SER A 577 12.90 29.67 -6.17
N ARG A 578 13.26 30.92 -6.53
CA ARG A 578 14.37 31.18 -7.47
C ARG A 578 15.74 30.81 -6.88
N SER A 579 15.96 31.11 -5.60
CA SER A 579 17.17 30.71 -4.88
C SER A 579 17.21 29.20 -4.69
N ALA A 580 16.06 28.58 -4.37
CA ALA A 580 15.91 27.14 -4.32
C ALA A 580 16.26 26.48 -5.66
N MET A 581 15.75 27.01 -6.79
CA MET A 581 16.03 26.50 -8.14
C MET A 581 17.52 26.51 -8.47
N SER A 582 18.23 27.60 -8.16
CA SER A 582 19.69 27.69 -8.34
C SER A 582 20.43 26.62 -7.53
N ALA A 583 20.02 26.39 -6.28
CA ALA A 583 20.63 25.40 -5.42
C ALA A 583 20.34 23.95 -5.87
N VAL A 584 19.11 23.65 -6.30
CA VAL A 584 18.77 22.33 -6.87
C VAL A 584 19.60 22.09 -8.12
N TYR A 585 19.60 23.03 -9.06
CA TYR A 585 20.35 22.91 -10.32
C TYR A 585 21.87 22.75 -10.11
N ALA A 586 22.44 23.49 -9.16
CA ALA A 586 23.85 23.32 -8.80
C ALA A 586 24.11 21.93 -8.19
N SER A 587 23.23 21.47 -7.29
CA SER A 587 23.37 20.17 -6.62
C SER A 587 23.25 18.99 -7.58
N LEU A 588 22.31 19.04 -8.53
CA LEU A 588 22.14 18.00 -9.56
C LEU A 588 23.38 17.86 -10.45
N ARG A 589 24.11 18.97 -10.66
CA ARG A 589 25.37 18.98 -11.41
C ARG A 589 26.63 18.78 -10.56
N GLY A 590 26.49 18.40 -9.29
CA GLY A 590 27.62 18.21 -8.37
C GLY A 590 28.42 19.49 -8.09
N LYS A 591 27.85 20.68 -8.31
CA LYS A 591 28.50 21.96 -8.05
C LYS A 591 28.24 22.39 -6.61
N THR A 592 29.27 22.88 -5.94
CA THR A 592 29.14 23.46 -4.60
C THR A 592 28.96 24.97 -4.71
N LEU A 593 27.95 25.50 -4.02
CA LEU A 593 27.67 26.93 -3.89
C LEU A 593 28.25 27.46 -2.57
N THR A 594 28.42 28.77 -2.49
CA THR A 594 28.88 29.48 -1.28
C THR A 594 27.79 30.42 -0.73
N GLY A 595 27.98 30.93 0.49
CA GLY A 595 27.05 31.87 1.13
C GLY A 595 25.62 31.35 1.24
N LYS A 596 24.63 32.16 0.84
CA LYS A 596 23.20 31.78 0.84
C LYS A 596 22.92 30.55 -0.02
N GLY A 597 23.66 30.36 -1.12
CA GLY A 597 23.51 29.18 -1.99
C GLY A 597 23.86 27.89 -1.25
N ALA A 598 24.93 27.89 -0.44
CA ALA A 598 25.34 26.73 0.37
C ALA A 598 24.25 26.33 1.38
N GLN A 599 23.57 27.31 1.99
CA GLN A 599 22.46 27.05 2.91
C GLN A 599 21.30 26.35 2.20
N TRP A 600 20.92 26.82 1.01
CA TRP A 600 19.90 26.16 0.20
C TRP A 600 20.31 24.76 -0.27
N GLN A 601 21.59 24.51 -0.55
CA GLN A 601 22.08 23.17 -0.87
C GLN A 601 22.01 22.22 0.33
N LYS A 602 22.27 22.72 1.55
CA LYS A 602 22.08 21.94 2.77
C LYS A 602 20.61 21.56 2.94
N VAL A 603 19.70 22.51 2.77
CA VAL A 603 18.25 22.25 2.85
C VAL A 603 17.79 21.32 1.73
N TRP A 604 18.35 21.43 0.53
CA TRP A 604 18.10 20.48 -0.57
C TRP A 604 18.48 19.06 -0.19
N LYS A 605 19.66 18.87 0.40
CA LYS A 605 20.12 17.57 0.88
C LYS A 605 19.15 17.01 1.93
N GLU A 606 18.75 17.82 2.92
CA GLU A 606 17.78 17.40 3.93
C GLU A 606 16.43 17.00 3.31
N PHE A 607 15.91 17.82 2.39
CA PHE A 607 14.65 17.56 1.67
C PHE A 607 14.66 16.24 0.89
N VAL A 608 15.78 15.94 0.21
CA VAL A 608 15.96 14.69 -0.54
C VAL A 608 16.10 13.49 0.41
N GLU A 609 16.92 13.61 1.46
CA GLU A 609 17.08 12.59 2.50
C GLU A 609 15.78 12.26 3.24
N ASP A 610 14.91 13.26 3.40
CA ASP A 610 13.61 13.11 4.06
C ASP A 610 12.55 12.51 3.12
N GLY A 611 12.83 12.35 1.83
CA GLY A 611 11.91 11.76 0.85
C GLY A 611 10.89 12.75 0.26
N GLY A 612 11.17 14.05 0.34
CA GLY A 612 10.31 15.11 -0.19
C GLY A 612 10.24 15.14 -1.72
N LYS A 613 11.25 14.58 -2.41
CA LYS A 613 11.24 14.41 -3.87
C LYS A 613 10.22 13.31 -4.27
N THR A 614 9.46 13.55 -5.34
CA THR A 614 8.67 12.52 -6.02
C THR A 614 9.62 11.51 -6.66
N GLY A 615 9.44 10.21 -6.37
CA GLY A 615 10.45 9.23 -6.76
C GLY A 615 9.93 7.91 -7.33
N TRP A 616 10.62 7.39 -8.33
CA TRP A 616 10.39 6.08 -8.94
C TRP A 616 11.68 5.26 -8.87
N PHE A 617 11.72 4.29 -7.97
CA PHE A 617 12.80 3.29 -7.98
C PHE A 617 12.35 2.04 -8.73
N ASN A 618 13.21 1.55 -9.61
CA ASN A 618 13.05 0.25 -10.26
C ASN A 618 14.31 -0.58 -9.97
N MET A 619 14.14 -1.82 -9.52
CA MET A 619 15.26 -2.72 -9.31
C MET A 619 15.32 -3.73 -10.45
N GLY A 620 16.37 -3.63 -11.26
CA GLY A 620 16.66 -4.65 -12.26
C GLY A 620 16.96 -6.01 -11.62
N ASP A 621 16.70 -7.08 -12.36
CA ASP A 621 17.26 -8.39 -12.05
C ASP A 621 18.78 -8.40 -12.29
N LEU A 622 19.43 -9.51 -11.98
CA LEU A 622 20.89 -9.65 -12.12
C LEU A 622 21.36 -9.36 -13.55
N GLU A 623 20.62 -9.82 -14.57
CA GLU A 623 20.94 -9.55 -15.97
C GLU A 623 20.82 -8.04 -16.30
N GLY A 624 19.76 -7.38 -15.82
CA GLY A 624 19.59 -5.95 -15.96
C GLY A 624 20.70 -5.13 -15.29
N GLN A 625 21.18 -5.57 -14.13
CA GLN A 625 22.29 -4.94 -13.42
C GLN A 625 23.62 -5.12 -14.16
N GLN A 626 23.88 -6.30 -14.73
CA GLN A 626 25.05 -6.54 -15.57
C GLN A 626 25.04 -5.64 -16.82
N LYS A 627 23.90 -5.55 -17.52
CA LYS A 627 23.76 -4.67 -18.69
C LYS A 627 23.98 -3.19 -18.36
N GLU A 628 23.52 -2.73 -17.19
CA GLU A 628 23.79 -1.37 -16.73
C GLU A 628 25.27 -1.16 -16.40
N MET A 629 25.94 -2.15 -15.77
CA MET A 629 27.38 -2.10 -15.53
C MET A 629 28.17 -2.03 -16.85
N ASP A 630 27.85 -2.88 -17.83
CA ASP A 630 28.45 -2.85 -19.17
C ASP A 630 28.26 -1.50 -19.86
N ARG A 631 27.05 -0.93 -19.74
CA ARG A 631 26.75 0.41 -20.23
C ARG A 631 27.66 1.44 -19.56
N LEU A 632 27.80 1.44 -18.23
CA LEU A 632 28.64 2.39 -17.52
C LEU A 632 30.13 2.24 -17.86
N VAL A 633 30.63 1.00 -17.97
CA VAL A 633 32.01 0.72 -18.39
C VAL A 633 32.27 1.19 -19.83
N SER A 634 31.34 0.94 -20.75
CA SER A 634 31.47 1.40 -22.15
C SER A 634 31.46 2.92 -22.29
N LEU A 635 30.64 3.61 -21.48
CA LEU A 635 30.65 5.08 -21.40
C LEU A 635 31.99 5.61 -20.88
N ALA A 636 32.56 4.96 -19.86
CA ALA A 636 33.83 5.36 -19.25
C ALA A 636 35.04 5.12 -20.17
N LYS A 637 35.05 4.05 -20.98
CA LYS A 637 36.16 3.70 -21.89
C LYS A 637 36.41 4.72 -23.01
N GLY A 638 35.42 5.53 -23.40
CA GLY A 638 35.55 6.50 -24.51
C GLY A 638 35.63 5.88 -25.92
N GLY A 639 35.65 6.73 -26.96
CA GLY A 639 35.63 6.36 -28.41
C GLY A 639 34.47 7.02 -29.18
N TRP A 640 34.35 6.85 -30.52
CA TRP A 640 33.27 7.49 -31.33
C TRP A 640 31.87 7.23 -30.77
N LYS A 641 31.57 5.98 -30.38
CA LYS A 641 30.31 5.62 -29.69
C LYS A 641 30.22 6.22 -28.28
N GLY A 642 31.30 6.26 -27.51
CA GLY A 642 31.31 6.85 -26.15
C GLY A 642 31.19 8.37 -26.14
N GLN A 643 31.81 9.07 -27.09
CA GLN A 643 31.76 10.53 -27.24
C GLN A 643 30.41 11.01 -27.77
N SER A 644 29.84 10.33 -28.78
CA SER A 644 28.50 10.66 -29.30
C SER A 644 27.40 10.40 -28.27
N ILE A 645 27.46 9.26 -27.56
CA ILE A 645 26.53 8.94 -26.47
C ILE A 645 26.78 9.87 -25.26
N GLY A 646 28.02 10.23 -24.96
CA GLY A 646 28.38 11.14 -23.87
C GLY A 646 27.89 12.57 -24.08
N ALA A 647 28.03 13.11 -25.30
CA ALA A 647 27.49 14.42 -25.68
C ALA A 647 25.95 14.44 -25.64
N TRP A 648 25.31 13.39 -26.16
CA TRP A 648 23.87 13.23 -26.11
C TRP A 648 23.35 13.10 -24.66
N ASN A 649 24.01 12.31 -23.82
CA ASN A 649 23.66 12.19 -22.40
C ASN A 649 23.89 13.50 -21.64
N SER A 650 24.93 14.27 -21.97
CA SER A 650 25.18 15.58 -21.34
C SER A 650 24.09 16.60 -21.67
N PHE A 651 23.58 16.57 -22.91
CA PHE A 651 22.43 17.37 -23.33
C PHE A 651 21.14 16.90 -22.65
N LEU A 652 20.87 15.60 -22.59
CA LEU A 652 19.70 15.06 -21.87
C LEU A 652 19.75 15.39 -20.38
N ASN A 653 20.90 15.22 -19.73
CA ASN A 653 21.08 15.56 -18.31
C ASN A 653 20.87 17.06 -18.07
N LEU A 654 21.34 17.95 -18.97
CA LEU A 654 21.09 19.39 -18.85
C LEU A 654 19.58 19.71 -18.82
N VAL A 655 18.79 19.05 -19.67
CA VAL A 655 17.34 19.21 -19.75
C VAL A 655 16.64 18.56 -18.55
N GLU A 656 17.04 17.36 -18.15
CA GLU A 656 16.51 16.68 -16.96
C GLU A 656 16.83 17.44 -15.68
N ASP A 657 18.02 18.03 -15.55
CA ASP A 657 18.44 18.84 -14.40
C ASP A 657 17.66 20.16 -14.32
N ALA A 658 17.41 20.80 -15.47
CA ALA A 658 16.60 22.02 -15.54
C ALA A 658 15.14 21.73 -15.16
N ASN A 659 14.55 20.65 -15.68
CA ASN A 659 13.20 20.21 -15.34
C ASN A 659 13.10 19.81 -13.86
N GLY A 660 14.07 19.04 -13.36
CA GLY A 660 14.15 18.64 -11.96
C GLY A 660 14.31 19.83 -11.01
N ALA A 661 15.07 20.86 -11.40
CA ALA A 661 15.20 22.10 -10.66
C ALA A 661 13.89 22.89 -10.59
N VAL A 662 13.17 23.03 -11.71
CA VAL A 662 11.88 23.72 -11.75
C VAL A 662 10.82 22.97 -10.92
N GLU A 663 10.70 21.65 -11.09
CA GLU A 663 9.72 20.82 -10.37
C GLU A 663 9.93 20.87 -8.85
N ASN A 664 11.20 20.88 -8.41
CA ASN A 664 11.53 20.80 -6.99
C ASN A 664 11.79 22.14 -6.32
N ALA A 665 11.99 23.24 -7.06
CA ALA A 665 12.25 24.56 -6.49
C ALA A 665 11.16 25.01 -5.51
N LEU A 666 9.90 24.86 -5.91
CA LEU A 666 8.77 25.27 -5.10
C LEU A 666 8.58 24.35 -3.88
N ARG A 667 8.78 23.04 -4.06
CA ARG A 667 8.73 22.05 -2.97
C ARG A 667 9.84 22.26 -1.95
N LEU A 668 11.06 22.52 -2.41
CA LEU A 668 12.21 22.83 -1.56
C LEU A 668 11.98 24.12 -0.76
N SER A 669 11.42 25.14 -1.41
CA SER A 669 11.06 26.40 -0.72
C SER A 669 9.99 26.17 0.35
N ALA A 670 8.92 25.44 0.03
CA ALA A 670 7.90 25.09 1.02
C ALA A 670 8.44 24.25 2.17
N TYR A 671 9.32 23.29 1.88
CA TYR A 671 10.03 22.51 2.90
C TYR A 671 10.80 23.43 3.84
N LYS A 672 11.64 24.33 3.32
CA LYS A 672 12.41 25.27 4.12
C LYS A 672 11.51 26.11 5.03
N HIS A 673 10.49 26.75 4.45
CA HIS A 673 9.60 27.61 5.23
C HIS A 673 8.76 26.82 6.25
N ALA A 674 8.37 25.58 5.94
CA ALA A 674 7.71 24.71 6.91
C ALA A 674 8.62 24.37 8.09
N ARG A 675 9.90 24.09 7.83
CA ARG A 675 10.92 23.86 8.88
C ARG A 675 11.10 25.11 9.73
N ASP A 676 11.23 26.28 9.09
CA ASP A 676 11.37 27.57 9.78
C ASP A 676 10.13 27.91 10.62
N ALA A 677 8.95 27.46 10.20
CA ALA A 677 7.69 27.57 10.95
C ALA A 677 7.56 26.55 12.08
N GLY A 678 8.53 25.65 12.28
CA GLY A 678 8.55 24.69 13.39
C GLY A 678 8.06 23.29 13.07
N LEU A 679 7.70 22.98 11.81
CA LEU A 679 7.40 21.58 11.43
C LEU A 679 8.66 20.71 11.55
N SER A 680 8.45 19.45 11.92
CA SER A 680 9.51 18.46 11.84
C SER A 680 9.97 18.24 10.38
N ARG A 681 11.14 17.62 10.23
CA ARG A 681 11.72 17.26 8.93
C ARG A 681 10.73 16.46 8.08
N GLN A 682 10.12 15.45 8.69
CA GLN A 682 9.18 14.54 8.04
C GLN A 682 7.88 15.25 7.67
N GLN A 683 7.34 16.08 8.57
CA GLN A 683 6.12 16.84 8.31
C GLN A 683 6.33 17.86 7.18
N ALA A 684 7.46 18.58 7.19
CA ALA A 684 7.82 19.52 6.15
C ALA A 684 8.01 18.82 4.79
N ALA A 685 8.67 17.66 4.75
CA ALA A 685 8.85 16.89 3.53
C ALA A 685 7.51 16.38 2.97
N SER A 686 6.63 15.91 3.85
CA SER A 686 5.30 15.44 3.49
C SER A 686 4.40 16.58 3.02
N LEU A 687 4.47 17.77 3.62
CA LEU A 687 3.79 18.98 3.13
C LEU A 687 4.28 19.36 1.73
N ALA A 688 5.60 19.51 1.56
CA ALA A 688 6.21 19.87 0.29
C ALA A 688 5.89 18.88 -0.83
N LYS A 689 5.81 17.58 -0.52
CA LYS A 689 5.45 16.54 -1.49
C LYS A 689 4.00 16.60 -1.94
N ASN A 690 3.10 17.06 -1.06
CA ASN A 690 1.66 17.10 -1.31
C ASN A 690 1.14 18.48 -1.78
N MET A 691 1.98 19.52 -1.76
CA MET A 691 1.58 20.86 -2.22
C MET A 691 1.29 20.93 -3.72
N THR A 692 1.82 19.98 -4.49
CA THR A 692 1.54 19.75 -5.92
C THR A 692 1.03 18.32 -6.11
N VAL A 693 0.63 17.96 -7.34
CA VAL A 693 0.22 16.58 -7.69
C VAL A 693 1.30 15.59 -7.25
N ASN A 694 0.93 14.64 -6.38
CA ASN A 694 1.83 13.62 -5.85
C ASN A 694 1.73 12.35 -6.72
N PHE A 695 2.63 12.23 -7.70
CA PHE A 695 2.65 11.10 -8.63
C PHE A 695 2.86 9.73 -7.97
N ASN A 696 3.39 9.67 -6.75
CA ASN A 696 3.55 8.42 -6.00
C ASN A 696 2.22 7.92 -5.42
N ARG A 697 1.25 8.81 -5.20
CA ARG A 697 -0.08 8.44 -4.71
C ARG A 697 -0.89 7.76 -5.81
N ARG A 698 -1.43 6.57 -5.55
CA ARG A 698 -2.21 5.78 -6.51
C ARG A 698 -3.30 4.97 -5.82
N GLY A 699 -4.46 4.85 -6.47
CA GLY A 699 -5.52 3.94 -6.04
C GLY A 699 -5.23 2.48 -6.38
N GLU A 700 -6.05 1.57 -5.84
CA GLU A 700 -5.95 0.12 -6.09
C GLU A 700 -5.99 -0.25 -7.60
N GLN A 701 -6.73 0.51 -8.42
CA GLN A 701 -6.93 0.27 -9.85
C GLN A 701 -6.01 1.10 -10.76
N GLY A 702 -5.07 1.88 -10.19
CA GLY A 702 -4.26 2.84 -10.95
C GLY A 702 -3.36 2.21 -12.03
N ALA A 703 -3.01 0.93 -11.87
CA ALA A 703 -2.24 0.16 -12.85
C ALA A 703 -3.00 -0.08 -14.16
N LEU A 704 -4.25 -0.52 -14.05
CA LEU A 704 -5.14 -0.81 -15.17
C LEU A 704 -5.46 0.48 -15.92
N MET A 705 -5.73 1.57 -15.20
CA MET A 705 -6.08 2.85 -15.82
C MET A 705 -4.92 3.51 -16.56
N ASN A 706 -3.70 3.50 -16.02
CA ASN A 706 -2.52 4.01 -16.74
C ASN A 706 -2.19 3.16 -17.98
N SER A 707 -2.61 1.90 -18.03
CA SER A 707 -2.47 1.06 -19.22
C SER A 707 -3.51 1.35 -20.31
N LEU A 708 -4.66 1.93 -19.94
CA LEU A 708 -5.76 2.25 -20.84
C LEU A 708 -5.78 3.72 -21.29
N TYR A 709 -5.24 4.65 -20.49
CA TYR A 709 -5.21 6.09 -20.80
C TYR A 709 -3.98 6.80 -20.21
N MET A 710 -3.21 7.50 -21.06
CA MET A 710 -2.02 8.25 -20.67
C MET A 710 -2.41 9.43 -19.77
N PHE A 711 -1.67 9.69 -18.69
CA PHE A 711 -1.91 10.77 -17.71
C PHE A 711 -3.20 10.68 -16.88
N ALA A 712 -3.95 9.57 -16.92
CA ALA A 712 -5.17 9.38 -16.14
C ALA A 712 -4.99 9.66 -14.64
N ASN A 713 -3.89 9.21 -14.04
CA ASN A 713 -3.61 9.45 -12.62
C ASN A 713 -3.40 10.94 -12.30
N ALA A 714 -2.77 11.70 -13.20
CA ALA A 714 -2.54 13.14 -13.02
C ALA A 714 -3.86 13.93 -13.12
N SER A 715 -4.71 13.58 -14.10
CA SER A 715 -6.03 14.20 -14.27
C SER A 715 -6.94 13.92 -13.07
N ILE A 716 -6.98 12.68 -12.57
CA ILE A 716 -7.79 12.30 -11.40
C ILE A 716 -7.30 13.05 -10.14
N GLN A 717 -5.99 13.15 -9.92
CA GLN A 717 -5.45 13.87 -8.78
C GLN A 717 -5.69 15.39 -8.89
N GLY A 718 -5.54 15.97 -10.08
CA GLY A 718 -5.83 17.38 -10.33
C GLY A 718 -7.30 17.71 -10.08
N THR A 719 -8.23 16.93 -10.61
CA THR A 719 -9.68 17.09 -10.38
C THR A 719 -10.05 16.89 -8.90
N ALA A 720 -9.48 15.89 -8.22
CA ALA A 720 -9.76 15.65 -6.80
C ALA A 720 -9.26 16.79 -5.90
N ASN A 721 -8.10 17.38 -6.21
CA ASN A 721 -7.62 18.58 -5.52
C ASN A 721 -8.53 19.78 -5.80
N LEU A 722 -8.93 19.99 -7.05
CA LEU A 722 -9.82 21.09 -7.44
C LEU A 722 -11.22 20.99 -6.80
N VAL A 723 -11.81 19.78 -6.76
CA VAL A 723 -13.07 19.50 -6.05
C VAL A 723 -12.91 19.67 -4.54
N ARG A 724 -11.77 19.26 -3.96
CA ARG A 724 -11.46 19.51 -2.54
C ARG A 724 -11.36 20.99 -2.20
N THR A 725 -10.81 21.80 -3.10
CA THR A 725 -10.67 23.25 -2.90
C THR A 725 -12.00 23.99 -3.09
N LEU A 726 -12.84 23.53 -4.02
CA LEU A 726 -14.13 24.18 -4.33
C LEU A 726 -15.28 23.77 -3.40
N GLY A 727 -15.25 22.59 -2.78
CA GLY A 727 -16.30 22.14 -1.84
C GLY A 727 -16.31 22.85 -0.48
N HIS A 728 -15.47 23.88 -0.30
CA HIS A 728 -15.31 24.65 0.93
C HIS A 728 -15.24 26.18 0.71
N LEU A 729 -15.56 26.65 -0.51
CA LEU A 729 -16.14 27.98 -0.72
C LEU A 729 -17.64 27.87 -0.46
#